data_AF-A0A357AB92-F1
#
_entry.id   AF-A0A357AB92-F1
#
_cell.length_a   1.000
_cell.length_b   1.000
_cell.length_c   1.000
_cell.angle_alpha   90.00
_cell.angle_beta   90.00
_cell.angle_gamma   90.00
#
_symmetry.space_group_name_H-M   'P 1'
#
loop_
_entity.id
_entity.type
_entity.pdbx_description
1 polymer ?
#
loop_
_entity_poly.entity_id
_entity_poly.type
_entity_poly.pdbx_seq_one_letter_code
_entity_poly.pdbx_strand_id
1 'polypeptide(L)'
;MARGQMRIKKRPFTSPKGKKGSILQAKLNSMAEGNNYTPSMGKDCPLVRSGNILKQIMERDALKAQSQQEQGTGTSQLSHKQSSRTPLYPNVIQSLTSGVVQRNDREKPVNLYPTGKGRSLPDEIVDNFTGQGHPEVEEAEVHVDDAAAQSIGAQAYTTGKKHIVVQSRVANDKKVLTHEATHVAQQHNMDVEPTIPNTPINDTLEKDAQENEQRITQNQPVSVQLKGGASIQRSTNLIQRSPETIWGTHEDALTQVIKSPGKVRKVLKKDFYSNWFIAKDYLVANKWHNKSKRAISEKKSRFEKLMRALLAVREYDTNKLLRHIRDTKLPAQYPHMRKMDPAKRLSWAAAGSTTLTSDIDVNLKGAGSIAAVGLFNKLFKTQEKWAYDAGTVYDVNVYAQDFMTPGQTKTLSGGHKKLGSPFEKQEQDNQVTLTPVEEVSPLTDEDSIAFETFSANQDVWSMAKMRMYMTDNEWNAYKADMLGTEMNKQMIANDPDSYQKKEQLKQQLLDAEYYYEDYLESIEHEVNIINTNANHVYDRLHETLDQGGNTVSEHHKEETKKMIAANLIYERKLNRVQTLRNQLQTLKQQRPRTQEVIKDMKECGINLKNALSEAIMFSNEAYFSQGAVQDVVLGYQIGQGMAKKTGKTVDLQLANQLRLQSMREQVGDTLKVLKEYANQPAWKGVYKAGKYIDRMILAATSLLPNGLSNNLTQDFTFIRNLGQKATQLKGQGADQTTQRVELNNLIGQSSLADIRRIIIRIGTIVDQHANQVW
;
A
#
# COMPACT_ATOMS: atom_id res chain seq x y z
N MET A 1 11.55 40.12 61.74
CA MET A 1 12.52 39.01 61.87
C MET A 1 12.91 38.55 60.47
N ALA A 2 14.23 38.41 60.23
CA ALA A 2 14.97 37.85 59.07
C ALA A 2 14.56 38.33 57.64
N ARG A 3 15.28 39.20 56.91
CA ARG A 3 16.66 39.14 56.32
C ARG A 3 16.90 37.87 55.48
N GLY A 4 17.43 37.90 54.25
CA GLY A 4 18.12 38.98 53.54
C GLY A 4 18.22 38.77 52.02
N GLN A 5 18.48 39.89 51.34
CA GLN A 5 18.84 40.01 49.94
C GLN A 5 20.33 39.68 49.75
N MET A 6 20.69 39.00 48.65
CA MET A 6 22.06 39.00 48.13
C MET A 6 22.09 39.42 46.66
N ARG A 7 22.79 40.54 46.44
CA ARG A 7 23.21 41.15 45.16
C ARG A 7 24.47 40.44 44.67
N ILE A 8 24.50 40.00 43.41
CA ILE A 8 25.75 39.56 42.74
C ILE A 8 26.22 40.65 41.77
N LYS A 9 27.52 40.94 41.86
CA LYS A 9 28.27 42.03 41.22
C LYS A 9 28.58 41.73 39.75
N LYS A 10 28.50 42.77 38.90
CA LYS A 10 29.13 42.80 37.57
C LYS A 10 30.64 43.02 37.72
N ARG A 11 31.45 42.28 36.93
CA ARG A 11 32.85 42.62 36.61
C ARG A 11 33.00 42.73 35.08
N PRO A 12 33.84 43.65 34.57
CA PRO A 12 34.05 43.86 33.14
C PRO A 12 35.17 42.94 32.63
N PHE A 13 35.07 42.51 31.37
CA PHE A 13 36.17 41.83 30.67
C PHE A 13 36.82 42.77 29.66
N THR A 14 38.14 42.86 29.79
CA THR A 14 39.10 43.64 29.02
C THR A 14 39.57 42.90 27.77
N SER A 15 39.73 43.61 26.66
CA SER A 15 40.42 43.15 25.44
C SER A 15 41.93 43.04 25.64
N PRO A 16 42.61 42.15 24.88
CA PRO A 16 44.03 42.33 24.56
C PRO A 16 44.29 42.53 23.06
N LYS A 17 45.22 43.46 22.80
CA LYS A 17 45.81 43.80 21.50
C LYS A 17 46.86 42.76 21.07
N GLY A 18 46.82 42.40 19.78
CA GLY A 18 47.93 42.43 18.81
C GLY A 18 49.17 41.54 18.99
N LYS A 19 49.55 40.83 17.93
CA LYS A 19 50.95 40.62 17.53
C LYS A 19 51.08 40.42 16.02
N LYS A 20 52.21 40.91 15.50
CA LYS A 20 52.58 41.15 14.10
C LYS A 20 53.15 39.89 13.42
N GLY A 21 52.82 39.75 12.14
CA GLY A 21 53.74 39.65 10.99
C GLY A 21 54.88 38.62 10.97
N SER A 22 54.89 37.78 9.93
CA SER A 22 56.12 37.36 9.25
C SER A 22 55.86 37.12 7.75
N ILE A 23 56.66 37.80 6.94
CA ILE A 23 56.79 37.73 5.46
C ILE A 23 57.88 36.68 5.13
N LEU A 24 57.92 36.25 3.86
CA LEU A 24 58.95 35.47 3.12
C LEU A 24 58.57 33.99 2.95
N GLN A 25 58.70 33.34 1.80
CA GLN A 25 59.43 33.66 0.57
C GLN A 25 58.94 32.69 -0.53
N ALA A 26 58.60 33.22 -1.70
CA ALA A 26 58.42 32.39 -2.89
C ALA A 26 59.80 32.04 -3.46
N LYS A 27 60.09 30.75 -3.63
CA LYS A 27 61.18 30.26 -4.47
C LYS A 27 60.57 29.46 -5.61
N LEU A 28 60.71 30.02 -6.81
CA LEU A 28 60.68 29.28 -8.07
C LEU A 28 61.79 28.23 -8.07
N ASN A 29 61.48 27.04 -8.58
CA ASN A 29 62.40 26.26 -9.39
C ASN A 29 61.61 25.41 -10.39
N SER A 30 62.21 25.32 -11.57
CA SER A 30 61.68 24.80 -12.82
C SER A 30 62.12 23.35 -13.10
N MET A 31 61.38 22.74 -14.03
CA MET A 31 61.75 21.66 -14.97
C MET A 31 61.51 20.18 -14.60
N ALA A 32 60.86 19.54 -15.58
CA ALA A 32 61.12 18.22 -16.18
C ALA A 32 60.12 17.08 -15.89
N GLU A 33 59.30 16.85 -16.92
CA GLU A 33 58.98 15.58 -17.58
C GLU A 33 58.58 14.33 -16.77
N GLY A 34 57.40 13.82 -17.14
CA GLY A 34 57.17 12.39 -17.32
C GLY A 34 56.83 11.60 -16.06
N ASN A 35 55.53 11.35 -15.84
CA ASN A 35 55.01 9.99 -15.68
C ASN A 35 53.50 9.97 -15.51
N ASN A 36 52.88 8.96 -16.13
CA ASN A 36 51.48 8.59 -16.02
C ASN A 36 51.03 8.55 -14.55
N TYR A 37 50.18 9.50 -14.15
CA TYR A 37 49.46 9.46 -12.88
C TYR A 37 47.99 9.15 -13.17
N THR A 38 47.60 7.90 -12.95
CA THR A 38 46.20 7.57 -12.65
C THR A 38 45.93 8.06 -11.23
N PRO A 39 44.96 8.96 -10.98
CA PRO A 39 44.63 9.32 -9.62
C PRO A 39 43.90 8.14 -8.99
N SER A 40 44.61 7.38 -8.17
CA SER A 40 43.98 6.44 -7.25
C SER A 40 43.10 7.25 -6.28
N MET A 41 41.79 7.11 -6.42
CA MET A 41 40.86 7.59 -5.41
C MET A 41 41.09 6.81 -4.12
N GLY A 42 41.35 7.52 -3.02
CA GLY A 42 41.54 6.92 -1.71
C GLY A 42 40.32 6.09 -1.29
N LYS A 43 40.56 4.91 -0.70
CA LYS A 43 39.54 3.98 -0.21
C LYS A 43 38.63 4.55 0.90
N ASP A 44 38.87 5.78 1.34
CA ASP A 44 38.20 6.45 2.46
C ASP A 44 37.20 7.54 2.07
N CYS A 45 36.79 7.63 0.80
CA CYS A 45 35.67 8.50 0.41
C CYS A 45 34.31 7.84 0.76
N PRO A 46 33.47 8.45 1.62
CA PRO A 46 32.17 7.89 2.04
C PRO A 46 31.20 7.65 0.87
N LEU A 47 31.30 8.46 -0.19
CA LEU A 47 30.37 8.50 -1.33
C LEU A 47 30.66 7.45 -2.41
N VAL A 48 31.86 6.86 -2.43
CA VAL A 48 32.21 5.71 -3.31
C VAL A 48 31.70 4.37 -2.72
N ARG A 49 31.33 4.35 -1.43
CA ARG A 49 30.84 3.15 -0.73
C ARG A 49 29.33 2.95 -0.88
N SER A 50 28.52 4.01 -0.97
CA SER A 50 27.05 3.94 -1.09
C SER A 50 26.57 3.35 -2.43
N GLY A 51 27.21 3.72 -3.55
CA GLY A 51 26.92 3.12 -4.87
C GLY A 51 27.34 1.64 -4.99
N ASN A 52 28.38 1.23 -4.27
CA ASN A 52 28.86 -0.17 -4.28
C ASN A 52 28.03 -1.10 -3.38
N ILE A 53 27.41 -0.59 -2.30
CA ILE A 53 26.59 -1.39 -1.39
C ILE A 53 25.26 -1.80 -2.05
N LEU A 54 24.64 -0.93 -2.86
CA LEU A 54 23.39 -1.25 -3.55
C LEU A 54 23.59 -2.30 -4.66
N LYS A 55 24.68 -2.15 -5.43
CA LYS A 55 25.12 -3.16 -6.40
C LYS A 55 25.43 -4.50 -5.73
N GLN A 56 26.06 -4.50 -4.55
CA GLN A 56 26.33 -5.72 -3.77
C GLN A 56 25.07 -6.35 -3.15
N ILE A 57 24.04 -5.56 -2.82
CA ILE A 57 22.74 -6.07 -2.36
C ILE A 57 22.00 -6.75 -3.53
N MET A 58 21.99 -6.12 -4.70
CA MET A 58 21.41 -6.70 -5.91
C MET A 58 22.16 -7.96 -6.38
N GLU A 59 23.50 -7.96 -6.37
CA GLU A 59 24.33 -9.14 -6.69
C GLU A 59 24.15 -10.27 -5.65
N ARG A 60 24.00 -9.96 -4.36
CA ARG A 60 23.73 -10.96 -3.29
C ARG A 60 22.33 -11.58 -3.41
N ASP A 61 21.33 -10.78 -3.75
CA ASP A 61 19.95 -11.25 -3.85
C ASP A 61 19.72 -12.02 -5.18
N ALA A 62 20.46 -11.67 -6.24
CA ALA A 62 20.57 -12.47 -7.46
C ALA A 62 21.26 -13.83 -7.24
N LEU A 63 22.35 -13.88 -6.47
CA LEU A 63 23.04 -15.14 -6.10
C LEU A 63 22.19 -16.05 -5.18
N LYS A 64 21.32 -15.47 -4.33
CA LYS A 64 20.33 -16.22 -3.54
C LYS A 64 19.20 -16.78 -4.39
N ALA A 65 18.82 -16.11 -5.48
CA ALA A 65 17.83 -16.62 -6.42
C ALA A 65 18.38 -17.77 -7.27
N GLN A 66 19.65 -17.71 -7.71
CA GLN A 66 20.30 -18.79 -8.47
C GLN A 66 20.58 -20.05 -7.64
N SER A 67 21.02 -19.90 -6.38
CA SER A 67 21.25 -21.06 -5.49
C SER A 67 19.97 -21.76 -5.03
N GLN A 68 18.81 -21.10 -5.11
CA GLN A 68 17.50 -21.71 -4.89
C GLN A 68 16.95 -22.39 -6.15
N GLN A 69 17.37 -21.99 -7.35
CA GLN A 69 17.09 -22.71 -8.60
C GLN A 69 17.94 -23.97 -8.75
N GLU A 70 19.21 -23.95 -8.31
CA GLU A 70 20.12 -25.11 -8.45
C GLU A 70 19.89 -26.23 -7.42
N GLN A 71 19.11 -26.00 -6.36
CA GLN A 71 18.69 -27.07 -5.41
C GLN A 71 17.32 -27.69 -5.73
N GLY A 72 16.67 -27.27 -6.82
CA GLY A 72 15.37 -27.79 -7.26
C GLY A 72 15.44 -28.83 -8.39
N THR A 73 16.61 -29.05 -9.01
CA THR A 73 16.75 -29.98 -10.13
C THR A 73 17.58 -31.20 -9.75
N GLY A 74 16.89 -32.31 -9.46
CA GLY A 74 17.45 -33.65 -9.69
C GLY A 74 17.10 -34.70 -8.64
N THR A 75 16.20 -35.61 -8.99
CA THR A 75 16.65 -37.01 -9.13
C THR A 75 15.71 -37.79 -10.06
N SER A 76 16.21 -38.03 -11.26
CA SER A 76 15.88 -39.18 -12.11
C SER A 76 16.42 -40.47 -11.47
N GLN A 77 15.73 -41.58 -11.73
CA GLN A 77 16.14 -42.93 -11.38
C GLN A 77 17.39 -43.41 -12.15
N LEU A 78 18.31 -44.00 -11.37
CA LEU A 78 19.09 -45.24 -11.58
C LEU A 78 19.71 -45.57 -12.96
N SER A 79 21.06 -45.68 -12.97
CA SER A 79 21.76 -46.93 -13.36
C SER A 79 23.18 -47.03 -12.78
N HIS A 80 23.69 -48.26 -12.67
CA HIS A 80 24.87 -48.76 -11.95
C HIS A 80 26.26 -48.13 -12.24
N LYS A 81 27.14 -48.06 -11.20
CA LYS A 81 28.32 -48.95 -11.02
C LYS A 81 29.19 -48.58 -9.80
N GLN A 82 29.88 -49.61 -9.31
CA GLN A 82 30.79 -49.72 -8.15
C GLN A 82 31.89 -48.64 -8.05
N SER A 83 32.26 -48.25 -6.81
CA SER A 83 33.61 -48.53 -6.24
C SER A 83 33.84 -47.86 -4.88
N SER A 84 34.35 -48.68 -3.97
CA SER A 84 35.03 -48.49 -2.69
C SER A 84 35.60 -47.11 -2.28
N ARG A 85 35.38 -46.73 -1.02
CA ARG A 85 36.39 -46.77 0.07
C ARG A 85 35.87 -46.11 1.37
N THR A 86 35.87 -46.89 2.45
CA THR A 86 35.83 -46.46 3.87
C THR A 86 37.22 -45.96 4.32
N PRO A 87 37.32 -45.12 5.37
CA PRO A 87 37.54 -45.62 6.74
C PRO A 87 36.72 -44.85 7.83
N LEU A 88 36.04 -45.55 8.76
CA LEU A 88 36.43 -45.90 10.15
C LEU A 88 36.40 -44.73 11.18
N TYR A 89 35.23 -44.53 11.84
CA TYR A 89 34.90 -44.66 13.29
C TYR A 89 35.98 -44.49 14.40
N PRO A 90 35.68 -44.29 15.73
CA PRO A 90 34.36 -44.27 16.45
C PRO A 90 34.17 -43.34 17.70
N ASN A 91 32.90 -43.17 18.15
CA ASN A 91 32.31 -43.28 19.53
C ASN A 91 32.81 -42.41 20.73
N VAL A 92 32.10 -42.07 21.84
CA VAL A 92 30.79 -42.36 22.51
C VAL A 92 30.74 -41.51 23.83
N ILE A 93 29.65 -40.87 24.30
CA ILE A 93 28.71 -41.17 25.44
C ILE A 93 27.89 -39.87 25.69
N GLN A 94 26.54 -39.82 25.58
CA GLN A 94 25.48 -39.99 26.63
C GLN A 94 25.53 -38.89 27.75
N SER A 95 24.46 -38.28 28.30
CA SER A 95 23.00 -38.48 28.28
C SER A 95 22.25 -37.36 29.07
N LEU A 96 20.92 -37.24 28.87
CA LEU A 96 19.85 -36.66 29.75
C LEU A 96 19.74 -35.11 29.82
N THR A 97 18.59 -34.41 29.72
CA THR A 97 17.16 -34.78 29.76
C THR A 97 16.24 -33.63 29.26
N SER A 98 15.18 -34.02 28.54
CA SER A 98 13.79 -33.48 28.51
C SER A 98 13.47 -32.01 28.18
N GLY A 99 12.85 -31.83 27.00
CA GLY A 99 12.01 -30.68 26.64
C GLY A 99 11.29 -30.95 25.31
N VAL A 100 10.12 -31.56 25.37
CA VAL A 100 9.30 -31.97 24.20
C VAL A 100 8.91 -30.74 23.36
N VAL A 101 9.33 -30.72 22.11
CA VAL A 101 8.78 -29.85 21.05
C VAL A 101 8.22 -30.76 19.97
N GLN A 102 6.89 -30.71 19.77
CA GLN A 102 6.22 -31.34 18.64
C GLN A 102 6.77 -30.75 17.33
N ARG A 103 7.36 -31.60 16.49
CA ARG A 103 7.71 -31.26 15.11
C ARG A 103 6.45 -31.39 14.25
N ASN A 104 6.15 -30.34 13.48
CA ASN A 104 5.15 -30.38 12.42
C ASN A 104 5.56 -31.36 11.33
N ASP A 105 4.63 -32.24 10.98
CA ASP A 105 4.74 -33.16 9.85
C ASP A 105 4.90 -32.39 8.54
N ARG A 106 5.91 -32.77 7.75
CA ARG A 106 6.03 -32.37 6.35
C ARG A 106 5.00 -33.18 5.56
N GLU A 107 4.07 -32.50 4.90
CA GLU A 107 3.12 -33.12 3.96
C GLU A 107 3.89 -33.92 2.92
N LYS A 108 3.61 -35.23 2.83
CA LYS A 108 4.19 -36.11 1.82
C LYS A 108 3.49 -35.85 0.48
N PRO A 109 4.22 -35.89 -0.65
CA PRO A 109 3.60 -35.79 -1.97
C PRO A 109 2.55 -36.91 -2.12
N VAL A 110 1.34 -36.53 -2.54
CA VAL A 110 0.23 -37.45 -2.81
C VAL A 110 0.40 -38.03 -4.21
N ASN A 111 0.34 -39.36 -4.34
CA ASN A 111 0.43 -40.02 -5.63
C ASN A 111 -0.95 -40.03 -6.30
N LEU A 112 -1.08 -39.39 -7.45
CA LEU A 112 -2.34 -39.33 -8.21
C LEU A 112 -2.61 -40.61 -9.03
N TYR A 113 -1.64 -41.52 -9.14
CA TYR A 113 -1.80 -42.82 -9.78
C TYR A 113 -2.00 -43.88 -8.70
N PRO A 114 -3.16 -44.54 -8.64
CA PRO A 114 -3.39 -45.55 -7.63
C PRO A 114 -2.41 -46.72 -7.80
N THR A 115 -1.77 -47.10 -6.70
CA THR A 115 -0.90 -48.28 -6.64
C THR A 115 -1.68 -49.42 -6.00
N GLY A 116 -2.17 -50.37 -6.80
CA GLY A 116 -2.96 -51.51 -6.31
C GLY A 116 -3.98 -51.99 -7.33
N LYS A 117 -4.71 -53.06 -6.98
CA LYS A 117 -5.83 -53.55 -7.79
C LYS A 117 -7.11 -52.89 -7.29
N GLY A 118 -7.83 -52.18 -8.17
CA GLY A 118 -9.12 -51.58 -7.83
C GLY A 118 -10.24 -52.61 -7.86
N ARG A 119 -11.43 -52.22 -7.40
CA ARG A 119 -12.64 -53.06 -7.55
C ARG A 119 -13.24 -52.84 -8.94
N SER A 120 -13.86 -53.86 -9.51
CA SER A 120 -14.61 -53.70 -10.77
C SER A 120 -15.77 -52.70 -10.61
N LEU A 121 -16.13 -52.07 -11.73
CA LEU A 121 -17.40 -51.33 -11.82
C LEU A 121 -18.59 -52.26 -11.54
N PRO A 122 -19.72 -51.72 -11.02
CA PRO A 122 -20.95 -52.49 -10.89
C PRO A 122 -21.41 -53.06 -12.24
N ASP A 123 -21.83 -54.32 -12.26
CA ASP A 123 -22.27 -55.04 -13.48
C ASP A 123 -23.29 -54.24 -14.28
N GLU A 124 -24.22 -53.53 -13.63
CA GLU A 124 -25.22 -52.70 -14.31
C GLU A 124 -24.61 -51.55 -15.15
N ILE A 125 -23.49 -50.97 -14.70
CA ILE A 125 -22.78 -49.94 -15.47
C ILE A 125 -22.02 -50.60 -16.62
N VAL A 126 -21.36 -51.74 -16.35
CA VAL A 126 -20.63 -52.51 -17.37
C VAL A 126 -21.58 -52.96 -18.47
N ASP A 127 -22.70 -53.61 -18.13
CA ASP A 127 -23.71 -54.09 -19.07
C ASP A 127 -24.27 -52.95 -19.94
N ASN A 128 -24.47 -51.77 -19.36
CA ASN A 128 -24.96 -50.60 -20.10
C ASN A 128 -23.95 -50.12 -21.14
N PHE A 129 -22.66 -49.99 -20.78
CA PHE A 129 -21.62 -49.55 -21.71
C PHE A 129 -21.26 -50.63 -22.74
N THR A 130 -21.16 -51.89 -22.33
CA THR A 130 -20.94 -53.03 -23.23
C THR A 130 -22.10 -53.15 -24.24
N GLY A 131 -23.34 -52.97 -23.80
CA GLY A 131 -24.52 -52.95 -24.67
C GLY A 131 -24.53 -51.79 -25.67
N GLN A 132 -23.78 -50.72 -25.41
CA GLN A 132 -23.59 -49.56 -26.29
C GLN A 132 -22.34 -49.68 -27.19
N GLY A 133 -21.61 -50.79 -27.11
CA GLY A 133 -20.41 -51.02 -27.92
C GLY A 133 -19.09 -50.59 -27.26
N HIS A 134 -19.08 -50.40 -25.93
CA HIS A 134 -17.90 -50.03 -25.14
C HIS A 134 -17.46 -51.15 -24.17
N PRO A 135 -17.05 -52.34 -24.68
CA PRO A 135 -16.62 -53.46 -23.84
C PRO A 135 -15.37 -53.15 -23.00
N GLU A 136 -14.57 -52.14 -23.39
CA GLU A 136 -13.40 -51.68 -22.63
C GLU A 136 -13.72 -51.26 -21.18
N VAL A 137 -14.96 -50.82 -20.91
CA VAL A 137 -15.40 -50.37 -19.59
C VAL A 137 -15.42 -51.54 -18.58
N GLU A 138 -15.49 -52.79 -19.04
CA GLU A 138 -15.36 -53.98 -18.20
C GLU A 138 -13.99 -54.06 -17.50
N GLU A 139 -12.95 -53.49 -18.10
CA GLU A 139 -11.59 -53.47 -17.55
C GLU A 139 -11.37 -52.31 -16.55
N ALA A 140 -12.36 -51.45 -16.33
CA ALA A 140 -12.25 -50.31 -15.45
C ALA A 140 -12.19 -50.72 -13.96
N GLU A 141 -11.23 -50.14 -13.25
CA GLU A 141 -10.94 -50.37 -11.85
C GLU A 141 -11.23 -49.11 -11.02
N VAL A 142 -12.10 -49.25 -10.02
CA VAL A 142 -12.44 -48.18 -9.06
C VAL A 142 -11.53 -48.28 -7.83
N HIS A 143 -10.85 -47.17 -7.52
CA HIS A 143 -9.92 -47.00 -6.41
C HIS A 143 -10.46 -45.96 -5.44
N VAL A 144 -10.57 -46.29 -4.16
CA VAL A 144 -11.00 -45.33 -3.13
C VAL A 144 -9.74 -44.67 -2.53
N ASP A 145 -9.49 -43.42 -2.89
CA ASP A 145 -8.37 -42.64 -2.37
C ASP A 145 -8.80 -41.19 -2.10
N ASP A 146 -9.25 -40.95 -0.86
CA ASP A 146 -9.70 -39.63 -0.41
C ASP A 146 -8.58 -38.59 -0.52
N ALA A 147 -7.33 -38.96 -0.25
CA ALA A 147 -6.20 -38.03 -0.28
C ALA A 147 -5.88 -37.60 -1.70
N ALA A 148 -5.83 -38.54 -2.65
CA ALA A 148 -5.59 -38.26 -4.07
C ALA A 148 -6.71 -37.40 -4.65
N ALA A 149 -7.98 -37.79 -4.47
CA ALA A 149 -9.11 -37.03 -4.97
C ALA A 149 -9.23 -35.63 -4.33
N GLN A 150 -8.99 -35.49 -3.01
CA GLN A 150 -8.98 -34.19 -2.34
C GLN A 150 -7.82 -33.30 -2.80
N SER A 151 -6.65 -33.87 -3.08
CA SER A 151 -5.48 -33.10 -3.50
C SER A 151 -5.68 -32.35 -4.82
N ILE A 152 -6.60 -32.82 -5.67
CA ILE A 152 -7.02 -32.14 -6.91
C ILE A 152 -8.40 -31.47 -6.81
N GLY A 153 -9.02 -31.49 -5.62
CA GLY A 153 -10.33 -30.88 -5.39
C GLY A 153 -11.52 -31.61 -6.04
N ALA A 154 -11.38 -32.89 -6.41
CA ALA A 154 -12.41 -33.66 -7.10
C ALA A 154 -13.12 -34.67 -6.19
N GLN A 155 -14.37 -35.04 -6.51
CA GLN A 155 -15.07 -36.15 -5.86
C GLN A 155 -14.68 -37.52 -6.45
N ALA A 156 -14.42 -37.53 -7.75
CA ALA A 156 -13.84 -38.63 -8.50
C ALA A 156 -13.02 -38.07 -9.68
N TYR A 157 -12.11 -38.87 -10.23
CA TYR A 157 -11.44 -38.59 -11.50
C TYR A 157 -10.97 -39.88 -12.16
N THR A 158 -10.86 -39.86 -13.48
CA THR A 158 -10.30 -40.96 -14.26
C THR A 158 -8.83 -40.66 -14.61
N THR A 159 -7.95 -41.64 -14.43
CA THR A 159 -6.51 -41.51 -14.75
C THR A 159 -6.00 -42.71 -15.53
N GLY A 160 -5.45 -42.43 -16.71
CA GLY A 160 -5.14 -43.48 -17.68
C GLY A 160 -6.39 -44.26 -18.10
N LYS A 161 -6.19 -45.27 -18.94
CA LYS A 161 -7.28 -45.91 -19.67
C LYS A 161 -8.26 -46.76 -18.86
N LYS A 162 -8.03 -46.97 -17.56
CA LYS A 162 -8.85 -47.89 -16.76
C LYS A 162 -8.98 -47.56 -15.27
N HIS A 163 -8.37 -46.49 -14.76
CA HIS A 163 -8.41 -46.23 -13.31
C HIS A 163 -9.37 -45.09 -13.00
N ILE A 164 -10.38 -45.39 -12.20
CA ILE A 164 -11.31 -44.40 -11.64
C ILE A 164 -10.97 -44.22 -10.16
N VAL A 165 -10.53 -43.04 -9.75
CA VAL A 165 -10.22 -42.73 -8.36
C VAL A 165 -11.38 -41.94 -7.75
N VAL A 166 -11.92 -42.39 -6.61
CA VAL A 166 -13.11 -41.82 -5.97
C VAL A 166 -12.87 -41.52 -4.50
N GLN A 167 -13.54 -40.50 -3.99
CA GLN A 167 -13.65 -40.31 -2.54
C GLN A 167 -14.56 -41.37 -1.93
N SER A 168 -14.25 -41.80 -0.71
CA SER A 168 -15.01 -42.81 0.04
C SER A 168 -16.50 -42.52 0.11
N ARG A 169 -16.88 -41.24 0.26
CA ARG A 169 -18.26 -40.77 0.33
C ARG A 169 -19.09 -40.94 -0.95
N VAL A 170 -18.45 -41.01 -2.12
CA VAL A 170 -19.11 -41.20 -3.43
C VAL A 170 -18.71 -42.51 -4.09
N ALA A 171 -17.97 -43.38 -3.38
CA ALA A 171 -17.40 -44.58 -3.95
C ALA A 171 -18.44 -45.56 -4.52
N ASN A 172 -19.69 -45.47 -4.07
CA ASN A 172 -20.82 -46.27 -4.57
C ASN A 172 -21.92 -45.42 -5.24
N ASP A 173 -21.66 -44.14 -5.50
CA ASP A 173 -22.63 -43.29 -6.20
C ASP A 173 -22.64 -43.67 -7.68
N LYS A 174 -23.75 -44.26 -8.10
CA LYS A 174 -23.94 -44.74 -9.47
C LYS A 174 -23.77 -43.63 -10.50
N LYS A 175 -24.21 -42.40 -10.21
CA LYS A 175 -24.07 -41.29 -11.17
C LYS A 175 -22.63 -40.89 -11.37
N VAL A 176 -21.86 -40.83 -10.27
CA VAL A 176 -20.42 -40.53 -10.32
C VAL A 176 -19.68 -41.63 -11.07
N LEU A 177 -19.95 -42.90 -10.75
CA LEU A 177 -19.29 -44.03 -11.43
C LEU A 177 -19.67 -44.14 -12.91
N THR A 178 -20.92 -43.85 -13.28
CA THR A 178 -21.34 -43.81 -14.68
C THR A 178 -20.66 -42.68 -15.44
N HIS A 179 -20.51 -41.49 -14.82
CA HIS A 179 -19.80 -40.36 -15.41
C HIS A 179 -18.32 -40.70 -15.66
N GLU A 180 -17.63 -41.26 -14.67
CA GLU A 180 -16.22 -41.66 -14.83
C GLU A 180 -16.03 -42.82 -15.82
N ALA A 181 -17.01 -43.74 -15.92
CA ALA A 181 -17.00 -44.79 -16.94
C ALA A 181 -17.09 -44.23 -18.37
N THR A 182 -17.78 -43.09 -18.58
CA THR A 182 -17.78 -42.38 -19.86
C THR A 182 -16.37 -41.93 -20.25
N HIS A 183 -15.60 -41.39 -19.30
CA HIS A 183 -14.21 -40.97 -19.54
C HIS A 183 -13.31 -42.16 -19.90
N VAL A 184 -13.51 -43.32 -19.27
CA VAL A 184 -12.81 -44.56 -19.64
C VAL A 184 -13.10 -44.95 -21.10
N ALA A 185 -14.37 -44.95 -21.51
CA ALA A 185 -14.77 -45.26 -22.89
C ALA A 185 -14.18 -44.25 -23.90
N GLN A 186 -14.27 -42.95 -23.60
CA GLN A 186 -13.72 -41.86 -24.44
C GLN A 186 -12.20 -41.95 -24.61
N GLN A 187 -11.46 -42.32 -23.56
CA GLN A 187 -10.00 -42.48 -23.61
C GLN A 187 -9.55 -43.72 -24.42
N HIS A 188 -10.44 -44.70 -24.59
CA HIS A 188 -10.21 -45.88 -25.42
C HIS A 188 -10.60 -45.65 -26.88
N ASN A 189 -11.70 -44.94 -27.12
CA ASN A 189 -12.28 -44.71 -28.43
C ASN A 189 -12.57 -43.20 -28.56
N MET A 190 -11.80 -42.47 -29.37
CA MET A 190 -11.84 -40.99 -29.45
C MET A 190 -13.18 -40.37 -29.93
N ASP A 191 -14.27 -41.13 -30.05
CA ASP A 191 -15.59 -40.71 -30.52
C ASP A 191 -16.70 -41.43 -29.73
N VAL A 192 -16.99 -40.98 -28.50
CA VAL A 192 -18.16 -41.46 -27.73
C VAL A 192 -19.05 -40.28 -27.36
N GLU A 193 -20.31 -40.29 -27.83
CA GLU A 193 -21.30 -39.32 -27.37
C GLU A 193 -21.75 -39.63 -25.92
N PRO A 194 -21.87 -38.63 -25.03
CA PRO A 194 -22.17 -38.86 -23.62
C PRO A 194 -23.56 -39.50 -23.43
N THR A 195 -23.58 -40.71 -22.89
CA THR A 195 -24.77 -41.59 -22.80
C THR A 195 -25.58 -41.40 -21.52
N ILE A 196 -25.86 -40.15 -21.13
CA ILE A 196 -26.88 -39.85 -20.12
C ILE A 196 -28.19 -39.49 -20.83
N PRO A 197 -29.17 -40.40 -20.96
CA PRO A 197 -30.46 -40.06 -21.54
C PRO A 197 -31.25 -39.22 -20.52
N ASN A 198 -31.66 -38.02 -20.92
CA ASN A 198 -32.52 -37.05 -20.21
C ASN A 198 -31.88 -36.11 -19.17
N THR A 199 -30.80 -35.42 -19.54
CA THR A 199 -30.46 -34.12 -18.92
C THR A 199 -29.95 -33.14 -19.99
N PRO A 200 -30.30 -31.84 -19.97
CA PRO A 200 -29.88 -30.89 -21.01
C PRO A 200 -28.35 -30.77 -21.09
N ILE A 201 -27.84 -30.65 -22.32
CA ILE A 201 -26.44 -30.57 -22.75
C ILE A 201 -25.76 -29.27 -22.25
N ASN A 202 -25.68 -29.10 -20.93
CA ASN A 202 -24.96 -28.02 -20.29
C ASN A 202 -24.51 -28.44 -18.88
N ASP A 203 -24.10 -29.70 -18.73
CA ASP A 203 -23.57 -30.19 -17.46
C ASP A 203 -22.15 -29.65 -17.27
N THR A 204 -22.00 -28.76 -16.31
CA THR A 204 -20.73 -28.16 -15.87
C THR A 204 -19.69 -29.21 -15.51
N LEU A 205 -20.11 -30.42 -15.13
CA LEU A 205 -19.19 -31.50 -14.75
C LEU A 205 -18.37 -32.03 -15.93
N GLU A 206 -18.97 -32.18 -17.12
CA GLU A 206 -18.28 -32.66 -18.32
C GLU A 206 -17.19 -31.67 -18.78
N LYS A 207 -17.52 -30.37 -18.71
CA LYS A 207 -16.60 -29.29 -19.08
C LYS A 207 -15.47 -29.12 -18.06
N ASP A 208 -15.79 -29.19 -16.77
CA ASP A 208 -14.79 -29.09 -15.70
C ASP A 208 -13.84 -30.30 -15.70
N ALA A 209 -14.34 -31.50 -16.06
CA ALA A 209 -13.52 -32.70 -16.20
C ALA A 209 -12.54 -32.60 -17.39
N GLN A 210 -13.01 -32.18 -18.57
CA GLN A 210 -12.16 -31.96 -19.75
C GLN A 210 -11.10 -30.87 -19.52
N GLU A 211 -11.46 -29.78 -18.84
CA GLU A 211 -10.52 -28.70 -18.51
C GLU A 211 -9.47 -29.16 -17.48
N ASN A 212 -9.83 -30.03 -16.54
CA ASN A 212 -8.89 -30.57 -15.55
C ASN A 212 -7.96 -31.64 -16.13
N GLU A 213 -8.46 -32.49 -17.04
CA GLU A 213 -7.66 -33.49 -17.75
C GLU A 213 -6.56 -32.83 -18.62
N GLN A 214 -6.90 -31.76 -19.36
CA GLN A 214 -5.91 -30.98 -20.11
C GLN A 214 -4.83 -30.38 -19.20
N ARG A 215 -5.21 -29.92 -18.00
CA ARG A 215 -4.28 -29.29 -17.03
C ARG A 215 -3.38 -30.32 -16.34
N ILE A 216 -3.90 -31.50 -16.00
CA ILE A 216 -3.11 -32.62 -15.46
C ILE A 216 -2.09 -33.11 -16.49
N THR A 217 -2.52 -33.26 -17.75
CA THR A 217 -1.63 -33.64 -18.86
C THR A 217 -0.53 -32.59 -19.10
N GLN A 218 -0.78 -31.33 -18.74
CA GLN A 218 0.16 -30.20 -18.86
C GLN A 218 0.91 -29.86 -17.56
N ASN A 219 0.79 -30.67 -16.49
CA ASN A 219 1.43 -30.44 -15.19
C ASN A 219 1.09 -29.06 -14.56
N GLN A 220 -0.11 -28.55 -14.81
CA GLN A 220 -0.60 -27.28 -14.27
C GLN A 220 -1.44 -27.49 -12.99
N PRO A 221 -1.37 -26.59 -11.99
CA PRO A 221 -2.17 -26.69 -10.77
C PRO A 221 -3.67 -26.48 -11.07
N VAL A 222 -4.51 -27.36 -10.49
CA VAL A 222 -5.96 -27.39 -10.70
C VAL A 222 -6.71 -26.68 -9.57
N SER A 223 -7.74 -25.88 -9.89
CA SER A 223 -8.71 -25.34 -8.92
C SER A 223 -10.14 -25.58 -9.41
N VAL A 224 -11.02 -26.08 -8.54
CA VAL A 224 -12.43 -26.41 -8.85
C VAL A 224 -13.40 -25.54 -8.04
N GLN A 225 -14.36 -24.92 -8.74
CA GLN A 225 -15.52 -24.22 -8.19
C GLN A 225 -16.60 -25.21 -7.73
N LEU A 226 -17.03 -25.13 -6.46
CA LEU A 226 -18.23 -25.81 -5.99
C LEU A 226 -19.47 -24.96 -6.29
N LYS A 227 -20.21 -25.25 -7.36
CA LYS A 227 -21.60 -24.76 -7.52
C LYS A 227 -22.57 -25.65 -6.75
N GLY A 228 -22.54 -25.51 -5.42
CA GLY A 228 -23.61 -25.98 -4.55
C GLY A 228 -24.70 -24.92 -4.41
N GLY A 229 -25.60 -24.82 -5.40
CA GLY A 229 -26.72 -23.87 -5.36
C GLY A 229 -27.86 -24.30 -6.27
N ALA A 230 -28.68 -25.23 -5.78
CA ALA A 230 -29.95 -25.56 -6.40
C ALA A 230 -30.75 -24.28 -6.66
N SER A 231 -31.23 -24.13 -7.90
CA SER A 231 -32.08 -23.04 -8.36
C SER A 231 -33.41 -23.07 -7.61
N ILE A 232 -33.46 -22.34 -6.49
CA ILE A 232 -34.73 -21.85 -5.96
C ILE A 232 -35.18 -20.75 -6.93
N GLN A 233 -35.92 -21.12 -7.97
CA GLN A 233 -36.86 -20.21 -8.64
C GLN A 233 -37.98 -19.88 -7.65
N ARG A 234 -37.66 -19.11 -6.61
CA ARG A 234 -38.64 -18.24 -5.98
C ARG A 234 -38.63 -16.97 -6.78
N SER A 235 -39.70 -16.74 -7.51
CA SER A 235 -40.15 -15.44 -7.98
C SER A 235 -40.38 -14.50 -6.78
N THR A 236 -39.32 -14.11 -6.09
CA THR A 236 -39.36 -12.85 -5.37
C THR A 236 -39.25 -11.78 -6.43
N ASN A 237 -40.31 -10.99 -6.59
CA ASN A 237 -40.22 -9.61 -7.05
C ASN A 237 -39.25 -8.86 -6.14
N LEU A 238 -37.95 -9.16 -6.25
CA LEU A 238 -36.86 -8.36 -5.72
C LEU A 238 -36.91 -7.12 -6.60
N ILE A 239 -37.70 -6.13 -6.15
CA ILE A 239 -37.61 -4.77 -6.63
C ILE A 239 -36.11 -4.45 -6.63
N GLN A 240 -35.52 -4.34 -7.81
CA GLN A 240 -34.12 -4.01 -7.98
C GLN A 240 -33.96 -2.63 -7.36
N ARG A 241 -33.44 -2.59 -6.13
CA ARG A 241 -33.27 -1.34 -5.39
C ARG A 241 -32.09 -0.62 -6.00
N SER A 242 -32.28 0.66 -6.25
CA SER A 242 -31.35 1.53 -6.94
C SER A 242 -31.43 2.95 -6.35
N PRO A 243 -30.54 3.88 -6.72
CA PRO A 243 -30.63 5.26 -6.27
C PRO A 243 -32.02 5.88 -6.50
N GLU A 244 -32.71 5.49 -7.58
CA GLU A 244 -34.08 5.92 -7.92
C GLU A 244 -35.10 5.56 -6.83
N THR A 245 -34.87 4.49 -6.07
CA THR A 245 -35.71 4.13 -4.91
C THR A 245 -35.66 5.25 -3.85
N ILE A 246 -34.47 5.82 -3.61
CA ILE A 246 -34.29 6.94 -2.69
C ILE A 246 -34.88 8.24 -3.26
N TRP A 247 -34.81 8.44 -4.58
CA TRP A 247 -35.47 9.56 -5.23
C TRP A 247 -36.99 9.59 -4.98
N GLY A 248 -37.64 8.43 -5.14
CA GLY A 248 -39.08 8.24 -4.98
C GLY A 248 -39.57 8.20 -3.52
N THR A 249 -38.67 8.04 -2.56
CA THR A 249 -39.03 7.94 -1.13
C THR A 249 -39.60 9.27 -0.60
N HIS A 250 -40.74 9.18 0.11
CA HIS A 250 -41.40 10.31 0.80
C HIS A 250 -40.54 10.84 1.95
N GLU A 251 -40.66 12.13 2.29
CA GLU A 251 -39.81 12.76 3.31
C GLU A 251 -39.96 12.12 4.70
N ASP A 252 -41.18 11.77 5.11
CA ASP A 252 -41.42 11.11 6.40
C ASP A 252 -40.75 9.73 6.46
N ALA A 253 -40.87 8.95 5.39
CA ALA A 253 -40.25 7.63 5.29
C ALA A 253 -38.72 7.74 5.37
N LEU A 254 -38.13 8.72 4.67
CA LEU A 254 -36.69 8.96 4.73
C LEU A 254 -36.24 9.46 6.11
N THR A 255 -37.05 10.28 6.76
CA THR A 255 -36.80 10.73 8.14
C THR A 255 -36.79 9.55 9.11
N GLN A 256 -37.69 8.58 8.95
CA GLN A 256 -37.69 7.35 9.74
C GLN A 256 -36.50 6.42 9.43
N VAL A 257 -36.00 6.43 8.19
CA VAL A 257 -34.75 5.74 7.83
C VAL A 257 -33.57 6.38 8.56
N ILE A 258 -33.44 7.71 8.49
CA ILE A 258 -32.33 8.47 9.08
C ILE A 258 -32.21 8.28 10.59
N LYS A 259 -33.34 8.09 11.30
CA LYS A 259 -33.36 7.83 12.75
C LYS A 259 -32.84 6.44 13.14
N SER A 260 -32.58 5.53 12.20
CA SER A 260 -32.16 4.16 12.48
C SER A 260 -30.87 3.79 11.73
N PRO A 261 -29.73 3.64 12.44
CA PRO A 261 -28.45 3.27 11.83
C PRO A 261 -28.53 2.02 10.93
N GLY A 262 -29.28 0.99 11.37
CA GLY A 262 -29.47 -0.23 10.58
C GLY A 262 -30.22 -0.02 9.27
N LYS A 263 -31.21 0.90 9.24
CA LYS A 263 -31.92 1.25 8.00
C LYS A 263 -31.04 2.07 7.07
N VAL A 264 -30.28 3.03 7.60
CA VAL A 264 -29.30 3.82 6.84
C VAL A 264 -28.24 2.91 6.20
N ARG A 265 -27.71 1.96 6.96
CA ARG A 265 -26.79 0.94 6.46
C ARG A 265 -27.40 0.09 5.34
N LYS A 266 -28.67 -0.29 5.48
CA LYS A 266 -29.41 -1.02 4.43
C LYS A 266 -29.58 -0.17 3.17
N VAL A 267 -29.73 1.15 3.29
CA VAL A 267 -29.78 2.07 2.15
C VAL A 267 -28.46 2.08 1.40
N LEU A 268 -27.34 2.27 2.08
CA LEU A 268 -26.02 2.18 1.43
C LEU A 268 -25.82 0.83 0.75
N LYS A 269 -26.12 -0.26 1.46
CA LYS A 269 -25.90 -1.62 0.98
C LYS A 269 -26.74 -1.97 -0.24
N LYS A 270 -28.02 -1.57 -0.26
CA LYS A 270 -28.98 -2.00 -1.29
C LYS A 270 -29.22 -0.94 -2.36
N ASP A 271 -29.46 0.30 -1.97
CA ASP A 271 -29.85 1.37 -2.90
C ASP A 271 -28.62 2.03 -3.55
N PHE A 272 -27.44 1.94 -2.92
CA PHE A 272 -26.17 2.45 -3.45
C PHE A 272 -25.10 1.37 -3.60
N TYR A 273 -25.53 0.10 -3.65
CA TYR A 273 -24.67 -1.05 -3.94
C TYR A 273 -23.39 -1.12 -3.09
N SER A 274 -23.48 -0.76 -1.80
CA SER A 274 -22.31 -0.71 -0.91
C SER A 274 -21.16 0.17 -1.44
N ASN A 275 -21.46 1.24 -2.18
CA ASN A 275 -20.46 2.11 -2.80
C ASN A 275 -20.69 3.57 -2.40
N TRP A 276 -19.73 4.12 -1.67
CA TRP A 276 -19.77 5.49 -1.17
C TRP A 276 -19.74 6.53 -2.29
N PHE A 277 -19.00 6.26 -3.37
CA PHE A 277 -18.86 7.18 -4.49
C PHE A 277 -20.17 7.35 -5.23
N ILE A 278 -20.95 6.27 -5.39
CA ILE A 278 -22.31 6.34 -5.93
C ILE A 278 -23.20 7.15 -4.98
N ALA A 279 -23.18 6.88 -3.68
CA ALA A 279 -23.95 7.67 -2.72
C ALA A 279 -23.58 9.17 -2.78
N LYS A 280 -22.29 9.52 -2.85
CA LYS A 280 -21.81 10.90 -3.02
C LYS A 280 -22.32 11.53 -4.31
N ASP A 281 -22.25 10.81 -5.42
CA ASP A 281 -22.63 11.32 -6.73
C ASP A 281 -24.10 11.72 -6.79
N TYR A 282 -24.98 10.90 -6.22
CA TYR A 282 -26.42 11.17 -6.19
C TYR A 282 -26.79 12.14 -5.06
N LEU A 283 -26.33 11.91 -3.83
CA LEU A 283 -26.79 12.67 -2.66
C LEU A 283 -26.12 14.04 -2.49
N VAL A 284 -24.92 14.22 -3.04
CA VAL A 284 -24.12 15.45 -2.86
C VAL A 284 -23.82 16.12 -4.20
N ALA A 285 -23.29 15.37 -5.17
CA ALA A 285 -22.94 15.92 -6.48
C ALA A 285 -24.16 16.12 -7.40
N ASN A 286 -25.36 15.69 -6.95
CA ASN A 286 -26.63 15.92 -7.64
C ASN A 286 -26.68 15.30 -9.05
N LYS A 287 -25.99 14.18 -9.29
CA LYS A 287 -25.94 13.47 -10.58
C LYS A 287 -27.19 12.59 -10.80
N TRP A 288 -28.37 13.14 -10.54
CA TRP A 288 -29.64 12.44 -10.78
C TRP A 288 -30.01 12.49 -12.26
N HIS A 289 -29.79 11.38 -12.98
CA HIS A 289 -30.11 11.28 -14.39
C HIS A 289 -31.61 11.49 -14.65
N ASN A 290 -31.93 12.16 -15.76
CA ASN A 290 -33.31 12.45 -16.19
C ASN A 290 -34.15 13.26 -15.20
N LYS A 291 -33.53 13.95 -14.23
CA LYS A 291 -34.21 14.86 -13.29
C LYS A 291 -33.84 16.30 -13.59
N SER A 292 -34.83 17.20 -13.52
CA SER A 292 -34.58 18.63 -13.71
C SER A 292 -33.81 19.23 -12.52
N LYS A 293 -32.99 20.26 -12.78
CA LYS A 293 -32.25 20.98 -11.73
C LYS A 293 -33.18 21.48 -10.61
N ARG A 294 -34.39 21.93 -10.96
CA ARG A 294 -35.41 22.38 -10.02
C ARG A 294 -35.85 21.24 -9.08
N ALA A 295 -36.21 20.08 -9.64
CA ALA A 295 -36.64 18.93 -8.85
C ALA A 295 -35.52 18.42 -7.92
N ILE A 296 -34.27 18.49 -8.37
CA ILE A 296 -33.11 18.14 -7.53
C ILE A 296 -32.96 19.15 -6.39
N SER A 297 -33.06 20.45 -6.68
CA SER A 297 -32.96 21.52 -5.68
C SER A 297 -34.01 21.38 -4.58
N GLU A 298 -35.27 21.10 -4.95
CA GLU A 298 -36.38 20.88 -4.01
C GLU A 298 -36.12 19.69 -3.06
N LYS A 299 -35.33 18.70 -3.51
CA LYS A 299 -35.00 17.48 -2.77
C LYS A 299 -33.59 17.51 -2.13
N LYS A 300 -32.83 18.59 -2.30
CA LYS A 300 -31.42 18.66 -1.88
C LYS A 300 -31.25 18.50 -0.37
N SER A 301 -32.01 19.25 0.43
CA SER A 301 -31.89 19.23 1.89
C SER A 301 -32.09 17.83 2.48
N ARG A 302 -33.08 17.08 1.98
CA ARG A 302 -33.33 15.71 2.44
C ARG A 302 -32.22 14.72 2.05
N PHE A 303 -31.59 14.90 0.88
CA PHE A 303 -30.45 14.07 0.47
C PHE A 303 -29.21 14.37 1.30
N GLU A 304 -28.96 15.64 1.64
CA GLU A 304 -27.90 16.02 2.56
C GLU A 304 -28.13 15.44 3.97
N LYS A 305 -29.38 15.43 4.47
CA LYS A 305 -29.71 14.77 5.76
C LYS A 305 -29.41 13.27 5.72
N LEU A 306 -29.76 12.57 4.62
CA LEU A 306 -29.41 11.16 4.45
C LEU A 306 -27.89 10.95 4.41
N MET A 307 -27.17 11.80 3.69
CA MET A 307 -25.71 11.73 3.61
C MET A 307 -25.05 11.94 4.99
N ARG A 308 -25.57 12.86 5.81
CA ARG A 308 -25.11 13.03 7.20
C ARG A 308 -25.38 11.79 8.06
N ALA A 309 -26.51 11.13 7.86
CA ALA A 309 -26.80 9.88 8.55
C ALA A 309 -25.83 8.77 8.13
N LEU A 310 -25.50 8.69 6.84
CA LEU A 310 -24.49 7.77 6.31
C LEU A 310 -23.10 8.03 6.90
N LEU A 311 -22.69 9.30 7.03
CA LEU A 311 -21.45 9.68 7.72
C LEU A 311 -21.42 9.19 9.17
N ALA A 312 -22.50 9.36 9.92
CA ALA A 312 -22.59 8.92 11.31
C ALA A 312 -22.50 7.39 11.43
N VAL A 313 -23.15 6.64 10.54
CA VAL A 313 -23.04 5.17 10.49
C VAL A 313 -21.62 4.73 10.14
N ARG A 314 -20.99 5.38 9.16
CA ARG A 314 -19.60 5.15 8.77
C ARG A 314 -18.65 5.30 9.97
N GLU A 315 -18.74 6.40 10.71
CA GLU A 315 -17.90 6.63 11.89
C GLU A 315 -18.17 5.60 12.99
N TYR A 316 -19.44 5.28 13.23
CA TYR A 316 -19.84 4.29 14.23
C TYR A 316 -19.29 2.90 13.92
N ASP A 317 -19.51 2.39 12.69
CA ASP A 317 -19.10 1.05 12.28
C ASP A 317 -17.57 0.91 12.31
N THR A 318 -16.83 1.91 11.81
CA THR A 318 -15.36 1.94 11.87
C THR A 318 -14.85 1.90 13.32
N ASN A 319 -15.38 2.76 14.19
CA ASN A 319 -14.96 2.80 15.60
C ASN A 319 -15.33 1.53 16.37
N LYS A 320 -16.52 0.97 16.10
CA LYS A 320 -16.96 -0.30 16.69
C LYS A 320 -16.01 -1.43 16.32
N LEU A 321 -15.65 -1.53 15.03
CA LEU A 321 -14.75 -2.57 14.55
C LEU A 321 -13.33 -2.43 15.15
N LEU A 322 -12.77 -1.22 15.19
CA LEU A 322 -11.45 -0.98 15.78
C LEU A 322 -11.41 -1.28 17.28
N ARG A 323 -12.48 -0.98 18.03
CA ARG A 323 -12.62 -1.41 19.44
C ARG A 323 -12.63 -2.92 19.56
N HIS A 324 -13.38 -3.62 18.71
CA HIS A 324 -13.39 -5.09 18.72
C HIS A 324 -12.00 -5.69 18.40
N ILE A 325 -11.28 -5.09 17.44
CA ILE A 325 -9.91 -5.50 17.11
C ILE A 325 -8.98 -5.30 18.30
N ARG A 326 -9.00 -4.10 18.90
CA ARG A 326 -8.21 -3.75 20.08
C ARG A 326 -8.52 -4.66 21.26
N ASP A 327 -9.78 -4.83 21.60
CA ASP A 327 -10.18 -5.41 22.89
C ASP A 327 -10.31 -6.93 22.83
N THR A 328 -10.53 -7.51 21.63
CA THR A 328 -10.77 -8.94 21.46
C THR A 328 -9.74 -9.62 20.55
N LYS A 329 -9.55 -9.12 19.32
CA LYS A 329 -8.78 -9.87 18.31
C LYS A 329 -7.28 -9.83 18.57
N LEU A 330 -6.72 -8.64 18.84
CA LEU A 330 -5.29 -8.50 19.13
C LEU A 330 -4.87 -9.31 20.38
N PRO A 331 -5.58 -9.29 21.53
CA PRO A 331 -5.25 -10.11 22.69
C PRO A 331 -5.37 -11.62 22.47
N ALA A 332 -6.24 -12.04 21.55
CA ALA A 332 -6.41 -13.44 21.19
C ALA A 332 -5.25 -13.93 20.32
N GLN A 333 -4.85 -13.13 19.31
CA GLN A 333 -3.77 -13.48 18.39
C GLN A 333 -2.37 -13.25 18.98
N TYR A 334 -2.23 -12.25 19.86
CA TYR A 334 -0.96 -11.86 20.48
C TYR A 334 -1.10 -11.84 22.01
N PRO A 335 -0.92 -12.99 22.69
CA PRO A 335 -1.18 -13.11 24.14
C PRO A 335 -0.40 -12.11 25.01
N HIS A 336 0.80 -11.70 24.60
CA HIS A 336 1.59 -10.67 25.29
C HIS A 336 0.91 -9.30 25.32
N MET A 337 0.00 -9.00 24.38
CA MET A 337 -0.79 -7.77 24.34
C MET A 337 -1.98 -7.78 25.31
N ARG A 338 -2.37 -8.95 25.86
CA ARG A 338 -3.52 -9.06 26.77
C ARG A 338 -3.34 -8.22 28.04
N LYS A 339 -2.10 -8.13 28.55
CA LYS A 339 -1.74 -7.35 29.74
C LYS A 339 -1.39 -5.89 29.42
N MET A 340 -1.33 -5.50 28.15
CA MET A 340 -1.08 -4.11 27.77
C MET A 340 -2.33 -3.25 27.96
N ASP A 341 -2.12 -2.00 28.36
CA ASP A 341 -3.14 -0.95 28.31
C ASP A 341 -3.77 -0.89 26.90
N PRO A 342 -5.11 -0.83 26.77
CA PRO A 342 -5.78 -0.78 25.47
C PRO A 342 -5.23 0.31 24.54
N ALA A 343 -4.92 1.51 25.04
CA ALA A 343 -4.42 2.61 24.23
C ALA A 343 -2.99 2.37 23.72
N LYS A 344 -2.19 1.56 24.43
CA LYS A 344 -0.86 1.12 23.97
C LYS A 344 -0.95 -0.03 22.97
N ARG A 345 -1.99 -0.85 23.09
CA ARG A 345 -2.26 -1.94 22.15
C ARG A 345 -2.70 -1.40 20.80
N LEU A 346 -3.74 -0.57 20.80
CA LEU A 346 -4.25 0.11 19.61
C LEU A 346 -4.99 1.38 20.01
N SER A 347 -4.60 2.49 19.43
CA SER A 347 -5.35 3.75 19.44
C SER A 347 -5.46 4.28 18.03
N TRP A 348 -6.44 5.14 17.76
CA TRP A 348 -6.64 5.70 16.44
C TRP A 348 -7.23 7.09 16.51
N ALA A 349 -7.00 7.85 15.45
CA ALA A 349 -7.64 9.14 15.22
C ALA A 349 -7.96 9.28 13.73
N ALA A 350 -9.14 9.84 13.45
CA ALA A 350 -9.54 10.25 12.12
C ALA A 350 -9.38 11.78 12.04
N ALA A 351 -8.37 12.25 11.33
CA ALA A 351 -8.22 13.69 11.08
C ALA A 351 -9.11 14.11 9.90
N GLY A 352 -9.74 15.29 9.99
CA GLY A 352 -10.29 15.98 8.81
C GLY A 352 -11.67 15.56 8.30
N SER A 353 -12.38 14.62 8.92
CA SER A 353 -13.57 14.01 8.30
C SER A 353 -14.93 14.43 8.87
N THR A 354 -15.28 15.71 8.73
CA THR A 354 -16.62 16.20 9.11
C THR A 354 -17.46 16.72 7.94
N THR A 355 -16.88 16.82 6.74
CA THR A 355 -17.61 17.30 5.55
C THR A 355 -18.30 16.15 4.79
N LEU A 356 -19.36 16.46 4.04
CA LEU A 356 -20.13 15.49 3.26
C LEU A 356 -19.34 14.78 2.15
N THR A 357 -18.22 15.36 1.73
CA THR A 357 -17.41 14.84 0.63
C THR A 357 -16.04 14.36 1.07
N SER A 358 -15.70 14.50 2.36
CA SER A 358 -14.41 14.06 2.89
C SER A 358 -14.41 12.54 3.11
N ASP A 359 -13.34 11.94 2.62
CA ASP A 359 -12.79 10.67 3.07
C ASP A 359 -12.45 10.69 4.58
N ILE A 360 -12.26 9.51 5.15
CA ILE A 360 -11.72 9.32 6.51
C ILE A 360 -10.37 8.64 6.39
N ASP A 361 -9.34 9.36 6.81
CA ASP A 361 -8.02 8.78 7.04
C ASP A 361 -7.86 8.38 8.51
N VAL A 362 -8.04 7.09 8.80
CA VAL A 362 -7.85 6.54 10.14
C VAL A 362 -6.39 6.18 10.33
N ASN A 363 -5.72 6.97 11.16
CA ASN A 363 -4.34 6.70 11.55
C ASN A 363 -4.31 5.82 12.80
N LEU A 364 -3.83 4.59 12.67
CA LEU A 364 -3.65 3.64 13.76
C LEU A 364 -2.29 3.85 14.45
N LYS A 365 -2.28 3.67 15.76
CA LYS A 365 -1.10 3.80 16.64
C LYS A 365 -1.09 2.68 17.68
N GLY A 366 0.10 2.39 18.21
CA GLY A 366 0.29 1.37 19.25
C GLY A 366 0.88 0.07 18.69
N ALA A 367 1.21 -0.86 19.59
CA ALA A 367 1.97 -2.07 19.26
C ALA A 367 1.27 -3.01 18.26
N GLY A 368 -0.06 -2.93 18.16
CA GLY A 368 -0.86 -3.73 17.23
C GLY A 368 -1.30 -3.00 15.97
N SER A 369 -0.78 -1.79 15.66
CA SER A 369 -1.24 -0.98 14.52
C SER A 369 -1.16 -1.73 13.19
N ILE A 370 -0.02 -2.37 12.90
CA ILE A 370 0.19 -3.15 11.67
C ILE A 370 -0.80 -4.31 11.56
N ALA A 371 -0.85 -5.17 12.58
CA ALA A 371 -1.76 -6.31 12.57
C ALA A 371 -3.24 -5.88 12.51
N ALA A 372 -3.57 -4.70 13.07
CA ALA A 372 -4.92 -4.17 13.05
C ALA A 372 -5.39 -3.76 11.66
N VAL A 373 -4.51 -3.36 10.72
CA VAL A 373 -4.90 -3.05 9.34
C VAL A 373 -5.48 -4.29 8.65
N GLY A 374 -4.73 -5.39 8.62
CA GLY A 374 -5.20 -6.64 8.01
C GLY A 374 -6.42 -7.22 8.73
N LEU A 375 -6.48 -7.13 10.07
CA LEU A 375 -7.67 -7.51 10.82
C LEU A 375 -8.89 -6.65 10.48
N PHE A 376 -8.70 -5.35 10.27
CA PHE A 376 -9.77 -4.42 9.91
C PHE A 376 -10.35 -4.79 8.55
N ASN A 377 -9.53 -4.90 7.51
CA ASN A 377 -9.98 -5.25 6.17
C ASN A 377 -10.67 -6.63 6.14
N LYS A 378 -10.10 -7.64 6.81
CA LYS A 378 -10.71 -8.97 6.92
C LYS A 378 -12.07 -8.95 7.62
N LEU A 379 -12.16 -8.29 8.78
CA LEU A 379 -13.38 -8.31 9.59
C LEU A 379 -14.47 -7.38 9.04
N PHE A 380 -14.09 -6.31 8.34
CA PHE A 380 -15.04 -5.46 7.64
C PHE A 380 -15.84 -6.25 6.59
N LYS A 381 -15.17 -7.13 5.84
CA LYS A 381 -15.83 -8.03 4.88
C LYS A 381 -16.59 -9.17 5.57
N THR A 382 -15.96 -9.84 6.53
CA THR A 382 -16.50 -11.09 7.09
C THR A 382 -17.54 -10.88 8.20
N GLN A 383 -17.25 -10.00 9.17
CA GLN A 383 -18.11 -9.76 10.33
C GLN A 383 -19.16 -8.68 10.04
N GLU A 384 -18.77 -7.60 9.38
CA GLU A 384 -19.70 -6.54 8.97
C GLU A 384 -20.41 -6.88 7.63
N LYS A 385 -20.06 -8.00 6.99
CA LYS A 385 -20.74 -8.55 5.80
C LYS A 385 -20.85 -7.53 4.66
N TRP A 386 -19.81 -6.73 4.46
CA TRP A 386 -19.69 -5.83 3.32
C TRP A 386 -19.14 -6.57 2.09
N ALA A 387 -19.58 -6.15 0.91
CA ALA A 387 -19.13 -6.72 -0.36
C ALA A 387 -17.76 -6.18 -0.80
N TYR A 388 -17.43 -4.95 -0.39
CA TYR A 388 -16.19 -4.26 -0.76
C TYR A 388 -15.38 -3.87 0.48
N ASP A 389 -14.15 -3.44 0.25
CA ASP A 389 -13.29 -2.84 1.26
C ASP A 389 -13.85 -1.50 1.75
N ALA A 390 -13.42 -1.08 2.95
CA ALA A 390 -13.92 0.13 3.60
C ALA A 390 -13.67 1.41 2.78
N GLY A 391 -12.61 1.43 1.96
CA GLY A 391 -12.34 2.50 0.99
C GLY A 391 -13.47 2.66 -0.03
N THR A 392 -14.03 1.55 -0.54
CA THR A 392 -15.18 1.62 -1.47
C THR A 392 -16.48 1.90 -0.74
N VAL A 393 -16.72 1.21 0.38
CA VAL A 393 -18.02 1.25 1.08
C VAL A 393 -18.25 2.59 1.75
N TYR A 394 -17.20 3.15 2.33
CA TYR A 394 -17.29 4.31 3.21
C TYR A 394 -16.30 5.42 2.89
N ASP A 395 -15.37 5.21 1.95
CA ASP A 395 -14.26 6.14 1.74
C ASP A 395 -13.45 6.29 3.04
N VAL A 396 -13.18 5.14 3.68
CA VAL A 396 -12.39 5.01 4.90
C VAL A 396 -11.10 4.28 4.56
N ASN A 397 -9.99 4.97 4.74
CA ASN A 397 -8.66 4.42 4.62
C ASN A 397 -8.09 4.20 6.02
N VAL A 398 -7.43 3.06 6.25
CA VAL A 398 -6.85 2.72 7.55
C VAL A 398 -5.36 2.49 7.39
N TYR A 399 -4.55 3.30 8.07
CA TYR A 399 -3.10 3.27 7.96
C TYR A 399 -2.47 2.85 9.28
N ALA A 400 -1.46 2.00 9.22
CA ALA A 400 -0.51 1.88 10.32
C ALA A 400 0.40 3.12 10.27
N GLN A 401 0.10 4.15 11.07
CA GLN A 401 0.81 5.42 10.98
C GLN A 401 2.15 5.34 11.73
N ASP A 402 3.23 5.18 10.97
CA ASP A 402 4.55 4.84 11.52
C ASP A 402 5.65 5.87 11.22
N PHE A 403 5.36 6.93 10.45
CA PHE A 403 6.25 8.10 10.33
C PHE A 403 6.16 9.06 11.52
N MET A 404 5.13 8.94 12.36
CA MET A 404 4.91 9.78 13.54
C MET A 404 4.99 8.96 14.82
N THR A 405 6.21 8.59 15.22
CA THR A 405 6.42 7.77 16.41
C THR A 405 6.16 8.60 17.67
N PRO A 406 5.26 8.18 18.57
CA PRO A 406 5.05 8.90 19.81
C PRO A 406 6.33 8.88 20.65
N GLY A 407 6.66 10.01 21.27
CA GLY A 407 7.74 10.11 22.23
C GLY A 407 7.52 9.22 23.47
N GLN A 408 8.48 9.26 24.39
CA GLN A 408 8.42 8.45 25.60
C GLN A 408 7.10 8.65 26.37
N THR A 409 6.52 7.55 26.86
CA THR A 409 5.34 7.61 27.72
C THR A 409 5.69 8.32 29.01
N LYS A 410 4.97 9.41 29.33
CA LYS A 410 5.15 10.13 30.59
C LYS A 410 4.16 9.62 31.63
N THR A 411 4.65 9.39 32.85
CA THR A 411 3.78 9.14 34.01
C THR A 411 3.38 10.50 34.58
N LEU A 412 2.08 10.78 34.61
CA LEU A 412 1.51 11.99 35.20
C LEU A 412 1.39 11.85 36.73
N SER A 413 1.23 12.98 37.42
CA SER A 413 0.84 12.99 38.84
C SER A 413 -0.45 12.19 39.02
N GLY A 414 -0.44 11.23 39.96
CA GLY A 414 -1.53 10.27 40.16
C GLY A 414 -1.35 8.92 39.46
N GLY A 415 -0.20 8.66 38.81
CA GLY A 415 0.14 7.33 38.26
C GLY A 415 -0.45 7.02 36.88
N HIS A 416 -1.27 7.94 36.32
CA HIS A 416 -1.77 7.81 34.95
C HIS A 416 -0.62 7.91 33.94
N LYS A 417 -0.54 6.94 33.03
CA LYS A 417 0.45 6.94 31.95
C LYS A 417 -0.13 7.60 30.70
N LYS A 418 0.49 8.66 30.21
CA LYS A 418 0.12 9.33 28.95
C LYS A 418 1.15 8.99 27.87
N LEU A 419 0.68 8.43 26.76
CA LEU A 419 1.53 8.21 25.58
C LEU A 419 2.12 9.54 25.11
N GLY A 420 3.40 9.56 24.74
CA GLY A 420 4.06 10.78 24.27
C GLY A 420 3.42 11.31 22.98
N SER A 421 3.53 12.62 22.77
CA SER A 421 3.17 13.22 21.48
C SER A 421 4.18 12.79 20.40
N PRO A 422 3.81 12.76 19.12
CA PRO A 422 4.75 12.51 18.02
C PRO A 422 5.69 13.70 17.73
N PHE A 423 5.66 14.71 18.59
CA PHE A 423 6.48 15.90 18.52
C PHE A 423 6.75 16.40 19.94
N GLU A 424 7.89 17.03 20.11
CA GLU A 424 8.19 17.87 21.26
C GLU A 424 7.58 19.25 21.03
N LYS A 425 7.03 19.82 22.09
CA LYS A 425 6.40 21.15 22.08
C LYS A 425 7.20 22.04 23.01
N GLN A 426 7.72 23.13 22.48
CA GLN A 426 8.33 24.21 23.25
C GLN A 426 7.45 25.45 23.11
N GLU A 427 7.13 26.10 24.23
CA GLU A 427 6.40 27.36 24.22
C GLU A 427 7.30 28.47 24.76
N GLN A 428 7.47 29.53 23.98
CA GLN A 428 8.13 30.77 24.39
C GLN A 428 7.28 31.95 23.95
N ASP A 429 6.90 32.80 24.89
CA ASP A 429 6.11 34.01 24.66
C ASP A 429 4.88 33.75 23.74
N ASN A 430 4.86 34.39 22.57
CA ASN A 430 3.80 34.34 21.55
C ASN A 430 4.03 33.27 20.47
N GLN A 431 5.01 32.38 20.65
CA GLN A 431 5.38 31.35 19.69
C GLN A 431 5.32 29.95 20.32
N VAL A 432 4.95 28.96 19.50
CA VAL A 432 5.03 27.55 19.83
C VAL A 432 5.91 26.88 18.78
N THR A 433 6.99 26.25 19.22
CA THR A 433 7.87 25.46 18.35
C THR A 433 7.52 23.99 18.45
N LEU A 434 7.37 23.35 17.30
CA LEU A 434 7.16 21.91 17.18
C LEU A 434 8.40 21.25 16.58
N THR A 435 8.88 20.20 17.24
CA THR A 435 9.99 19.38 16.76
C THR A 435 9.51 17.93 16.65
N PRO A 436 9.52 17.29 15.47
CA PRO A 436 9.11 15.89 15.33
C PRO A 436 9.94 14.95 16.21
N VAL A 437 9.33 13.89 16.75
CA VAL A 437 10.07 12.82 17.44
C VAL A 437 10.53 11.79 16.41
N GLU A 438 11.84 11.54 16.33
CA GLU A 438 12.39 10.55 15.41
C GLU A 438 12.50 9.15 16.05
N GLU A 439 12.00 8.12 15.37
CA GLU A 439 12.06 6.71 15.81
C GLU A 439 13.50 6.17 15.98
N VAL A 440 14.41 6.80 15.23
CA VAL A 440 15.82 6.45 15.05
C VAL A 440 16.77 7.49 15.66
N SER A 441 16.27 8.49 16.36
CA SER A 441 17.07 9.59 16.97
C SER A 441 18.35 9.15 17.71
N PRO A 442 18.41 8.03 18.47
CA PRO A 442 19.68 7.60 19.09
C PRO A 442 20.69 6.95 18.13
N LEU A 443 20.46 6.97 16.82
CA LEU A 443 21.30 6.31 15.81
C LEU A 443 21.81 7.27 14.72
N THR A 444 21.42 8.54 14.75
CA THR A 444 21.71 9.55 13.73
C THR A 444 22.50 10.69 14.35
N ASP A 445 23.82 10.50 14.49
CA ASP A 445 24.69 11.67 14.34
C ASP A 445 24.57 12.10 12.87
N GLU A 446 24.34 13.39 12.61
CA GLU A 446 24.09 13.94 11.26
C GLU A 446 25.21 13.57 10.27
N ASP A 447 26.45 13.38 10.76
CA ASP A 447 27.62 12.98 9.97
C ASP A 447 27.70 11.46 9.68
N SER A 448 26.67 10.68 10.00
CA SER A 448 26.70 9.23 9.78
C SER A 448 26.13 8.84 8.41
N ILE A 449 26.85 7.97 7.70
CA ILE A 449 26.45 7.34 6.40
C ILE A 449 24.99 6.82 6.42
N ALA A 450 24.49 6.43 7.60
CA ALA A 450 23.13 5.97 7.78
C ALA A 450 22.07 7.07 7.58
N PHE A 451 22.37 8.32 7.96
CA PHE A 451 21.47 9.46 7.77
C PHE A 451 21.39 9.87 6.30
N GLU A 452 22.53 9.93 5.60
CA GLU A 452 22.57 10.21 4.15
C GLU A 452 21.80 9.15 3.36
N THR A 453 22.05 7.86 3.65
CA THR A 453 21.34 6.74 3.00
C THR A 453 19.84 6.79 3.31
N PHE A 454 19.48 7.14 4.55
CA PHE A 454 18.09 7.32 4.94
C PHE A 454 17.39 8.45 4.16
N SER A 455 18.01 9.63 4.10
CA SER A 455 17.45 10.78 3.37
C SER A 455 17.33 10.48 1.89
N ALA A 456 18.36 9.88 1.28
CA ALA A 456 18.37 9.51 -0.13
C ALA A 456 17.21 8.58 -0.49
N ASN A 457 16.88 7.61 0.37
CA ASN A 457 15.73 6.72 0.16
C ASN A 457 14.41 7.48 0.23
N GLN A 458 14.24 8.38 1.20
CA GLN A 458 13.00 9.18 1.31
C GLN A 458 12.82 10.15 0.13
N ASP A 459 13.91 10.65 -0.43
CA ASP A 459 13.89 11.46 -1.65
C ASP A 459 13.36 10.65 -2.84
N VAL A 460 13.83 9.41 -3.02
CA VAL A 460 13.33 8.49 -4.05
C VAL A 460 11.82 8.30 -3.93
N TRP A 461 11.30 8.04 -2.73
CA TRP A 461 9.86 7.85 -2.52
C TRP A 461 9.04 9.11 -2.83
N SER A 462 9.56 10.30 -2.48
CA SER A 462 8.91 11.56 -2.83
C SER A 462 8.89 11.82 -4.34
N MET A 463 9.94 11.41 -5.06
CA MET A 463 10.02 11.47 -6.53
C MET A 463 9.13 10.42 -7.20
N ALA A 464 9.02 9.21 -6.63
CA ALA A 464 8.12 8.17 -7.12
C ALA A 464 6.67 8.67 -7.11
N LYS A 465 6.26 9.42 -6.08
CA LYS A 465 4.95 10.09 -6.02
C LYS A 465 4.75 11.08 -7.18
N MET A 466 5.76 11.87 -7.55
CA MET A 466 5.68 12.75 -8.71
C MET A 466 5.55 11.95 -10.01
N ARG A 467 6.40 10.94 -10.19
CA ARG A 467 6.42 10.07 -11.37
C ARG A 467 5.07 9.43 -11.64
N MET A 468 4.40 8.93 -10.59
CA MET A 468 3.06 8.31 -10.68
C MET A 468 2.03 9.20 -11.35
N TYR A 469 2.16 10.52 -11.23
CA TYR A 469 1.18 11.48 -11.71
C TYR A 469 1.68 12.35 -12.84
N MET A 470 2.92 12.16 -13.31
CA MET A 470 3.44 12.73 -14.57
C MET A 470 3.18 11.78 -15.74
N THR A 471 2.96 12.35 -16.93
CA THR A 471 3.06 11.59 -18.19
C THR A 471 4.53 11.27 -18.48
N ASP A 472 4.80 10.31 -19.36
CA ASP A 472 6.18 9.94 -19.71
C ASP A 472 6.95 11.13 -20.31
N ASN A 473 6.29 11.96 -21.11
CA ASN A 473 6.88 13.18 -21.66
C ASN A 473 7.23 14.19 -20.57
N GLU A 474 6.35 14.39 -19.59
CA GLU A 474 6.60 15.29 -18.47
C GLU A 474 7.73 14.77 -17.56
N TRP A 475 7.76 13.46 -17.29
CA TRP A 475 8.82 12.84 -16.49
C TRP A 475 10.17 12.90 -17.18
N ASN A 476 10.22 12.60 -18.48
CA ASN A 476 11.46 12.67 -19.26
C ASN A 476 11.98 14.11 -19.38
N ALA A 477 11.10 15.10 -19.55
CA ALA A 477 11.47 16.51 -19.51
C ALA A 477 12.01 16.90 -18.13
N TYR A 478 11.34 16.49 -17.05
CA TYR A 478 11.80 16.70 -15.68
C TYR A 478 13.19 16.09 -15.44
N LYS A 479 13.42 14.83 -15.83
CA LYS A 479 14.74 14.17 -15.74
C LYS A 479 15.81 14.94 -16.52
N ALA A 480 15.51 15.36 -17.74
CA ALA A 480 16.44 16.11 -18.57
C ALA A 480 16.83 17.45 -17.93
N ASP A 481 15.86 18.18 -17.38
CA ASP A 481 16.11 19.44 -16.68
C ASP A 481 16.92 19.23 -15.39
N MET A 482 16.60 18.18 -14.62
CA MET A 482 17.30 17.86 -13.36
C MET A 482 18.76 17.44 -13.58
N LEU A 483 19.02 16.64 -14.62
CA LEU A 483 20.37 16.17 -14.93
C LEU A 483 21.18 17.20 -15.70
N GLY A 484 20.54 18.09 -16.47
CA GLY A 484 21.21 19.05 -17.33
C GLY A 484 22.16 18.39 -18.34
N THR A 485 23.14 19.14 -18.84
CA THR A 485 24.12 18.64 -19.82
C THR A 485 25.08 17.65 -19.20
N GLU A 486 25.40 16.56 -19.91
CA GLU A 486 26.43 15.60 -19.50
C GLU A 486 27.78 16.28 -19.24
N MET A 487 28.43 15.91 -18.13
CA MET A 487 29.72 16.47 -17.75
C MET A 487 30.83 15.83 -18.58
N ASN A 488 31.67 16.64 -19.24
CA ASN A 488 32.82 16.12 -19.98
C ASN A 488 33.98 15.77 -19.03
N LYS A 489 34.99 15.04 -19.52
CA LYS A 489 36.14 14.60 -18.72
C LYS A 489 36.85 15.74 -17.98
N GLN A 490 36.93 16.92 -18.58
CA GLN A 490 37.57 18.09 -17.95
C GLN A 490 36.71 18.64 -16.82
N MET A 491 35.38 18.72 -17.00
CA MET A 491 34.46 19.16 -15.95
C MET A 491 34.47 18.21 -14.76
N ILE A 492 34.50 16.89 -15.02
CA ILE A 492 34.59 15.87 -13.97
C ILE A 492 35.91 15.99 -13.21
N ALA A 493 37.02 16.19 -13.91
CA ALA A 493 38.33 16.38 -13.27
C ALA A 493 38.39 17.66 -12.42
N ASN A 494 37.66 18.70 -12.82
CA ASN A 494 37.62 19.98 -12.11
C ASN A 494 36.63 19.99 -10.93
N ASP A 495 35.57 19.18 -10.98
CA ASP A 495 34.53 19.12 -9.96
C ASP A 495 33.96 17.68 -9.80
N PRO A 496 34.72 16.78 -9.16
CA PRO A 496 34.31 15.39 -8.99
C PRO A 496 33.11 15.23 -8.05
N ASP A 497 32.92 16.15 -7.09
CA ASP A 497 31.82 16.09 -6.12
C ASP A 497 30.47 16.41 -6.80
N SER A 498 30.43 17.44 -7.66
CA SER A 498 29.23 17.73 -8.46
C SER A 498 28.89 16.58 -9.41
N TYR A 499 29.90 15.92 -10.00
CA TYR A 499 29.69 14.72 -10.82
C TYR A 499 29.05 13.58 -10.00
N GLN A 500 29.57 13.31 -8.79
CA GLN A 500 29.00 12.28 -7.91
C GLN A 500 27.57 12.61 -7.47
N LYS A 501 27.28 13.86 -7.07
CA LYS A 501 25.92 14.30 -6.75
C LYS A 501 24.97 14.10 -7.93
N LYS A 502 25.42 14.41 -9.16
CA LYS A 502 24.64 14.20 -10.38
C LYS A 502 24.37 12.72 -10.67
N GLU A 503 25.36 11.84 -10.52
CA GLU A 503 25.16 10.39 -10.68
C GLU A 503 24.24 9.82 -9.59
N GLN A 504 24.35 10.31 -8.35
CA GLN A 504 23.42 9.94 -7.28
C GLN A 504 21.99 10.36 -7.63
N LEU A 505 21.77 11.60 -8.06
CA LEU A 505 20.46 12.09 -8.49
C LEU A 505 19.91 11.26 -9.67
N LYS A 506 20.76 10.94 -10.64
CA LYS A 506 20.40 10.06 -11.76
C LYS A 506 19.92 8.70 -11.26
N GLN A 507 20.62 8.08 -10.31
CA GLN A 507 20.20 6.82 -9.72
C GLN A 507 18.87 6.98 -8.98
N GLN A 508 18.68 8.04 -8.20
CA GLN A 508 17.43 8.28 -7.49
C GLN A 508 16.23 8.44 -8.44
N LEU A 509 16.43 9.08 -9.60
CA LEU A 509 15.40 9.21 -10.64
C LEU A 509 15.07 7.86 -11.28
N LEU A 510 16.08 7.01 -11.52
CA LEU A 510 15.88 5.65 -12.01
C LEU A 510 15.14 4.77 -10.99
N ASP A 511 15.51 4.86 -9.71
CA ASP A 511 14.84 4.12 -8.64
C ASP A 511 13.38 4.55 -8.48
N ALA A 512 13.09 5.86 -8.58
CA ALA A 512 11.73 6.39 -8.54
C ALA A 512 10.86 5.89 -9.71
N GLU A 513 11.46 5.73 -10.89
CA GLU A 513 10.81 5.15 -12.07
C GLU A 513 10.57 3.65 -11.89
N TYR A 514 11.58 2.91 -11.44
CA TYR A 514 11.48 1.49 -11.11
C TYR A 514 10.37 1.21 -10.10
N TYR A 515 10.28 1.96 -9.00
CA TYR A 515 9.21 1.75 -8.01
C TYR A 515 7.81 2.04 -8.57
N TYR A 516 7.68 2.99 -9.51
CA TYR A 516 6.41 3.22 -10.18
C TYR A 516 6.04 2.08 -11.13
N GLU A 517 7.00 1.54 -11.87
CA GLU A 517 6.80 0.37 -12.73
C GLU A 517 6.41 -0.87 -11.89
N ASP A 518 7.14 -1.16 -10.82
CA ASP A 518 6.82 -2.25 -9.87
C ASP A 518 5.41 -2.09 -9.27
N TYR A 519 5.00 -0.87 -8.96
CA TYR A 519 3.64 -0.58 -8.50
C TYR A 519 2.59 -0.93 -9.56
N LEU A 520 2.78 -0.53 -10.82
CA LEU A 520 1.85 -0.82 -11.90
C LEU A 520 1.76 -2.34 -12.14
N GLU A 521 2.91 -3.00 -12.25
CA GLU A 521 2.99 -4.45 -12.47
C GLU A 521 2.37 -5.23 -11.31
N SER A 522 2.65 -4.83 -10.06
CA SER A 522 2.07 -5.47 -8.87
C SER A 522 0.54 -5.33 -8.83
N ILE A 523 0.01 -4.15 -9.14
CA ILE A 523 -1.45 -3.92 -9.18
C ILE A 523 -2.08 -4.75 -10.29
N GLU A 524 -1.52 -4.74 -11.49
CA GLU A 524 -2.03 -5.51 -12.62
C GLU A 524 -2.00 -7.01 -12.35
N HIS A 525 -0.89 -7.51 -11.82
CA HIS A 525 -0.75 -8.90 -11.41
C HIS A 525 -1.82 -9.31 -10.39
N GLU A 526 -2.03 -8.51 -9.34
CA GLU A 526 -3.02 -8.80 -8.31
C GLU A 526 -4.47 -8.67 -8.85
N VAL A 527 -4.75 -7.71 -9.74
CA VAL A 527 -6.05 -7.61 -10.43
C VAL A 527 -6.28 -8.85 -11.30
N ASN A 528 -5.26 -9.34 -12.00
CA ASN A 528 -5.36 -10.57 -12.79
C ASN A 528 -5.60 -11.79 -11.90
N ILE A 529 -4.96 -11.87 -10.73
CA ILE A 529 -5.28 -12.89 -9.72
C ILE A 529 -6.75 -12.75 -9.28
N ILE A 530 -7.24 -11.55 -8.98
CA ILE A 530 -8.64 -11.35 -8.58
C ILE A 530 -9.61 -11.79 -9.69
N ASN A 531 -9.29 -11.52 -10.96
CA ASN A 531 -10.14 -11.87 -12.10
C ASN A 531 -10.11 -13.38 -12.41
N THR A 532 -8.98 -14.06 -12.22
CA THR A 532 -8.79 -15.47 -12.63
C THR A 532 -9.02 -16.47 -11.50
N ASN A 533 -8.78 -16.06 -10.26
CA ASN A 533 -8.80 -16.95 -9.12
C ASN A 533 -10.25 -17.10 -8.64
N ALA A 534 -10.81 -18.31 -8.76
CA ALA A 534 -12.15 -18.71 -8.34
C ALA A 534 -12.34 -18.74 -6.80
N ASN A 535 -11.62 -17.89 -6.08
CA ASN A 535 -11.77 -17.76 -4.65
C ASN A 535 -13.14 -17.15 -4.35
N HIS A 536 -14.01 -17.93 -3.71
CA HIS A 536 -15.35 -17.55 -3.22
C HIS A 536 -15.44 -16.22 -2.44
N VAL A 537 -14.29 -15.68 -2.00
CA VAL A 537 -14.18 -14.36 -1.39
C VAL A 537 -14.61 -13.25 -2.37
N TYR A 538 -14.39 -13.42 -3.68
CA TYR A 538 -14.74 -12.45 -4.72
C TYR A 538 -16.03 -12.78 -5.47
N ASP A 539 -16.62 -13.96 -5.33
CA ASP A 539 -17.92 -14.25 -5.96
C ASP A 539 -19.00 -13.24 -5.57
N ARG A 540 -19.06 -12.88 -4.27
CA ARG A 540 -19.96 -11.81 -3.79
C ARG A 540 -19.59 -10.42 -4.31
N LEU A 541 -18.32 -10.18 -4.58
CA LEU A 541 -17.83 -8.95 -5.20
C LEU A 541 -18.37 -8.86 -6.63
N HIS A 542 -18.16 -9.91 -7.42
CA HIS A 542 -18.66 -10.04 -8.80
C HIS A 542 -20.19 -9.95 -8.83
N GLU A 543 -20.91 -10.73 -8.02
CA GLU A 543 -22.37 -10.66 -7.93
C GLU A 543 -22.88 -9.25 -7.61
N THR A 544 -22.21 -8.50 -6.72
CA THR A 544 -22.64 -7.14 -6.35
C THR A 544 -22.31 -6.13 -7.46
N LEU A 545 -21.15 -6.28 -8.12
CA LEU A 545 -20.78 -5.45 -9.28
C LEU A 545 -21.72 -5.70 -10.47
N ASP A 546 -22.13 -6.94 -10.68
CA ASP A 546 -23.01 -7.37 -11.77
C ASP A 546 -24.47 -7.00 -11.50
N GLN A 547 -24.94 -7.08 -10.23
CA GLN A 547 -26.25 -6.56 -9.83
C GLN A 547 -26.39 -5.05 -10.06
N GLY A 548 -25.27 -4.32 -9.99
CA GLY A 548 -25.16 -2.92 -10.37
C GLY A 548 -25.04 -2.66 -11.87
N GLY A 549 -25.20 -3.69 -12.72
CA GLY A 549 -24.77 -3.79 -14.12
C GLY A 549 -25.24 -2.71 -15.12
N ASN A 550 -26.11 -1.78 -14.72
CA ASN A 550 -26.47 -0.59 -15.50
C ASN A 550 -26.29 0.75 -14.76
N THR A 551 -25.94 0.72 -13.46
CA THR A 551 -25.85 1.91 -12.59
C THR A 551 -24.41 2.20 -12.14
N VAL A 552 -23.55 1.17 -12.10
CA VAL A 552 -22.12 1.31 -11.78
C VAL A 552 -21.37 1.41 -13.11
N SER A 553 -20.70 2.53 -13.36
CA SER A 553 -19.86 2.68 -14.55
C SER A 553 -18.73 1.65 -14.54
N GLU A 554 -18.30 1.17 -15.70
CA GLU A 554 -17.14 0.27 -15.81
C GLU A 554 -15.89 0.85 -15.14
N HIS A 555 -15.72 2.18 -15.22
CA HIS A 555 -14.68 2.89 -14.49
C HIS A 555 -14.72 2.61 -12.97
N HIS A 556 -15.89 2.64 -12.34
CA HIS A 556 -16.01 2.35 -10.91
C HIS A 556 -15.74 0.88 -10.58
N LYS A 557 -16.04 -0.06 -11.49
CA LYS A 557 -15.71 -1.47 -11.29
C LYS A 557 -14.19 -1.67 -11.30
N GLU A 558 -13.50 -1.11 -12.29
CA GLU A 558 -12.05 -1.21 -12.42
C GLU A 558 -11.30 -0.51 -11.26
N GLU A 559 -11.72 0.70 -10.87
CA GLU A 559 -11.15 1.37 -9.69
C GLU A 559 -11.35 0.57 -8.40
N THR A 560 -12.52 -0.09 -8.25
CA THR A 560 -12.78 -0.95 -7.09
C THR A 560 -11.84 -2.16 -7.05
N LYS A 561 -11.60 -2.82 -8.19
CA LYS A 561 -10.65 -3.94 -8.29
C LYS A 561 -9.22 -3.48 -7.94
N LYS A 562 -8.78 -2.37 -8.54
CA LYS A 562 -7.45 -1.81 -8.26
C LYS A 562 -7.27 -1.45 -6.78
N MET A 563 -8.30 -0.91 -6.14
CA MET A 563 -8.24 -0.60 -4.71
C MET A 563 -8.16 -1.86 -3.83
N ILE A 564 -8.87 -2.92 -4.18
CA ILE A 564 -8.77 -4.21 -3.49
C ILE A 564 -7.37 -4.81 -3.66
N ALA A 565 -6.86 -4.82 -4.89
CA ALA A 565 -5.50 -5.26 -5.20
C ALA A 565 -4.46 -4.49 -4.38
N ALA A 566 -4.56 -3.15 -4.38
CA ALA A 566 -3.68 -2.27 -3.62
C ALA A 566 -3.72 -2.60 -2.11
N ASN A 567 -4.92 -2.79 -1.53
CA ASN A 567 -5.05 -3.15 -0.11
C ASN A 567 -4.40 -4.49 0.23
N LEU A 568 -4.53 -5.50 -0.64
CA LEU A 568 -3.91 -6.82 -0.43
C LEU A 568 -2.38 -6.72 -0.47
N ILE A 569 -1.84 -5.97 -1.43
CA ILE A 569 -0.40 -5.73 -1.53
C ILE A 569 0.08 -4.95 -0.30
N TYR A 570 -0.65 -3.91 0.11
CA TYR A 570 -0.36 -3.13 1.31
C TYR A 570 -0.26 -4.02 2.55
N GLU A 571 -1.23 -4.90 2.78
CA GLU A 571 -1.23 -5.86 3.89
C GLU A 571 0.00 -6.79 3.85
N ARG A 572 0.37 -7.29 2.66
CA ARG A 572 1.56 -8.15 2.49
C ARG A 572 2.85 -7.39 2.80
N LYS A 573 3.00 -6.16 2.29
CA LYS A 573 4.19 -5.31 2.55
C LYS A 573 4.27 -4.91 4.04
N LEU A 574 3.14 -4.69 4.72
CA LEU A 574 3.11 -4.44 6.17
C LEU A 574 3.65 -5.61 7.01
N ASN A 575 3.58 -6.86 6.55
CA ASN A 575 4.22 -7.98 7.24
C ASN A 575 5.75 -7.85 7.23
N ARG A 576 6.34 -7.32 6.16
CA ARG A 576 7.78 -7.02 6.08
C ARG A 576 8.16 -5.93 7.08
N VAL A 577 7.35 -4.87 7.17
CA VAL A 577 7.51 -3.81 8.18
C VAL A 577 7.49 -4.39 9.60
N GLN A 578 6.53 -5.27 9.91
CA GLN A 578 6.44 -5.91 11.23
C GLN A 578 7.69 -6.75 11.54
N THR A 579 8.20 -7.47 10.54
CA THR A 579 9.41 -8.29 10.68
C THR A 579 10.63 -7.41 11.03
N LEU A 580 10.83 -6.33 10.28
CA LEU A 580 11.93 -5.39 10.51
C LEU A 580 11.81 -4.69 11.87
N ARG A 581 10.60 -4.41 12.34
CA ARG A 581 10.37 -3.87 13.69
C ARG A 581 10.76 -4.84 14.79
N ASN A 582 10.37 -6.10 14.66
CA ASN A 582 10.73 -7.13 15.63
C ASN A 582 12.26 -7.32 15.68
N GLN A 583 12.92 -7.26 14.51
CA GLN A 583 14.39 -7.27 14.41
C GLN A 583 15.00 -6.05 15.11
N LEU A 584 14.54 -4.84 14.79
CA LEU A 584 15.01 -3.61 15.43
C LEU A 584 14.81 -3.62 16.95
N GLN A 585 13.68 -4.15 17.43
CA GLN A 585 13.41 -4.29 18.86
C GLN A 585 14.36 -5.29 19.52
N THR A 586 14.65 -6.41 18.86
CA THR A 586 15.62 -7.42 19.33
C THR A 586 17.00 -6.79 19.45
N LEU A 587 17.46 -6.09 18.40
CA LEU A 587 18.74 -5.37 18.41
C LEU A 587 18.81 -4.31 19.51
N LYS A 588 17.72 -3.55 19.74
CA LYS A 588 17.63 -2.54 20.83
C LYS A 588 17.82 -3.14 22.23
N GLN A 589 17.46 -4.42 22.41
CA GLN A 589 17.53 -5.15 23.68
C GLN A 589 18.88 -5.85 23.91
N GLN A 590 19.69 -6.06 22.86
CA GLN A 590 21.00 -6.69 22.98
C GLN A 590 21.97 -5.85 23.83
N ARG A 591 22.68 -6.51 24.74
CA ARG A 591 23.70 -5.94 25.63
C ARG A 591 24.93 -6.86 25.66
N PRO A 592 26.16 -6.33 25.61
CA PRO A 592 26.52 -4.91 25.45
C PRO A 592 26.19 -4.35 24.06
N ARG A 593 26.05 -3.02 23.92
CA ARG A 593 25.86 -2.36 22.62
C ARG A 593 27.21 -2.17 21.94
N THR A 594 27.66 -3.17 21.18
CA THR A 594 28.88 -3.08 20.37
C THR A 594 28.65 -2.18 19.15
N GLN A 595 29.75 -1.77 18.48
CA GLN A 595 29.65 -0.99 17.24
C GLN A 595 28.90 -1.75 16.14
N GLU A 596 29.07 -3.07 16.06
CA GLU A 596 28.34 -3.91 15.09
C GLU A 596 26.83 -3.90 15.36
N VAL A 597 26.40 -4.03 16.63
CA VAL A 597 24.97 -3.94 16.98
C VAL A 597 24.40 -2.56 16.62
N ILE A 598 25.17 -1.48 16.82
CA ILE A 598 24.74 -0.13 16.44
C ILE A 598 24.59 -0.01 14.91
N LYS A 599 25.52 -0.57 14.14
CA LYS A 599 25.46 -0.62 12.68
C LYS A 599 24.24 -1.42 12.20
N ASP A 600 24.02 -2.62 12.73
CA ASP A 600 22.85 -3.45 12.42
C ASP A 600 21.53 -2.73 12.76
N MET A 601 21.50 -2.00 13.88
CA MET A 601 20.35 -1.16 14.25
C MET A 601 20.08 -0.05 13.23
N LYS A 602 21.13 0.59 12.72
CA LYS A 602 21.02 1.64 11.68
C LYS A 602 20.49 1.04 10.37
N GLU A 603 21.12 -0.03 9.88
CA GLU A 603 20.70 -0.71 8.64
C GLU A 603 19.25 -1.23 8.75
N CYS A 604 18.90 -1.84 9.88
CA CYS A 604 17.52 -2.30 10.13
C CYS A 604 16.53 -1.13 10.18
N GLY A 605 16.92 0.02 10.73
CA GLY A 605 16.10 1.24 10.75
C GLY A 605 15.86 1.81 9.35
N ILE A 606 16.89 1.86 8.51
CA ILE A 606 16.78 2.30 7.10
C ILE A 606 15.86 1.37 6.33
N ASN A 607 16.10 0.05 6.43
CA ASN A 607 15.27 -0.95 5.76
C ASN A 607 13.81 -0.90 6.23
N LEU A 608 13.57 -0.66 7.52
CA LEU A 608 12.23 -0.48 8.06
C LEU A 608 11.51 0.71 7.43
N LYS A 609 12.19 1.85 7.31
CA LYS A 609 11.58 3.06 6.73
C LYS A 609 11.35 2.91 5.23
N ASN A 610 12.26 2.26 4.51
CA ASN A 610 12.04 1.92 3.10
C ASN A 610 10.81 1.02 2.91
N ALA A 611 10.71 -0.06 3.69
CA ALA A 611 9.57 -0.97 3.64
C ALA A 611 8.24 -0.28 4.03
N LEU A 612 8.29 0.74 4.90
CA LEU A 612 7.14 1.56 5.24
C LEU A 612 6.69 2.41 4.05
N SER A 613 7.60 3.15 3.42
CA SER A 613 7.30 3.96 2.23
C SER A 613 6.77 3.09 1.09
N GLU A 614 7.41 1.95 0.84
CA GLU A 614 6.97 0.95 -0.14
C GLU A 614 5.57 0.43 0.15
N ALA A 615 5.26 0.04 1.39
CA ALA A 615 3.92 -0.39 1.76
C ALA A 615 2.90 0.74 1.52
N ILE A 616 3.22 1.95 1.97
CA ILE A 616 2.32 3.10 1.92
C ILE A 616 2.01 3.54 0.48
N MET A 617 2.89 3.24 -0.49
CA MET A 617 2.60 3.45 -1.92
C MET A 617 1.32 2.74 -2.38
N PHE A 618 1.01 1.57 -1.82
CA PHE A 618 -0.20 0.80 -2.10
C PHE A 618 -1.39 1.18 -1.21
N SER A 619 -1.20 2.11 -0.26
CA SER A 619 -2.29 2.65 0.53
C SER A 619 -2.93 3.83 -0.21
N ASN A 620 -4.26 3.96 -0.08
CA ASN A 620 -4.99 5.01 -0.78
C ASN A 620 -4.57 6.41 -0.26
N GLU A 621 -4.33 7.39 -1.14
CA GLU A 621 -4.06 8.80 -0.81
C GLU A 621 -2.97 9.13 0.23
N ALA A 622 -2.00 8.24 0.46
CA ALA A 622 -1.02 8.46 1.53
C ALA A 622 0.23 9.24 1.11
N TYR A 623 0.92 9.77 2.12
CA TYR A 623 2.24 10.40 2.03
C TYR A 623 3.35 9.35 2.08
N PHE A 624 4.23 9.32 1.08
CA PHE A 624 5.23 8.26 0.89
C PHE A 624 6.51 8.51 1.68
N SER A 625 6.80 9.77 2.01
CA SER A 625 7.99 10.21 2.73
C SER A 625 7.66 10.73 4.13
N GLN A 626 8.64 10.63 5.01
CA GLN A 626 8.60 11.24 6.34
C GLN A 626 8.44 12.77 6.24
N GLY A 627 9.11 13.41 5.28
CA GLY A 627 9.06 14.86 5.11
C GLY A 627 7.65 15.38 4.85
N ALA A 628 6.92 14.77 3.92
CA ALA A 628 5.53 15.15 3.64
C ALA A 628 4.60 14.96 4.85
N VAL A 629 4.74 13.85 5.58
CA VAL A 629 3.96 13.63 6.82
C VAL A 629 4.26 14.69 7.87
N GLN A 630 5.53 14.98 8.13
CA GLN A 630 5.92 15.94 9.16
C GLN A 630 5.51 17.37 8.80
N ASP A 631 5.78 17.81 7.58
CA ASP A 631 5.44 19.16 7.12
C ASP A 631 3.91 19.38 7.10
N VAL A 632 3.18 18.47 6.47
CA VAL A 632 1.73 18.65 6.30
C VAL A 632 0.96 18.32 7.58
N VAL A 633 1.26 17.20 8.25
CA VAL A 633 0.45 16.78 9.41
C VAL A 633 0.85 17.55 10.66
N LEU A 634 2.16 17.67 10.97
CA LEU A 634 2.60 18.41 12.16
C LEU A 634 2.53 19.91 11.93
N GLY A 635 3.10 20.41 10.84
CA GLY A 635 3.14 21.84 10.52
C GLY A 635 1.76 22.39 10.21
N TYR A 636 1.13 21.88 9.16
CA TYR A 636 -0.12 22.48 8.68
C TYR A 636 -1.33 22.07 9.54
N GLN A 637 -1.60 20.78 9.72
CA GLN A 637 -2.84 20.35 10.38
C GLN A 637 -2.83 20.60 11.89
N ILE A 638 -1.80 20.07 12.58
CA ILE A 638 -1.68 20.22 14.03
C ILE A 638 -1.26 21.65 14.39
N GLY A 639 -0.30 22.22 13.66
CA GLY A 639 0.16 23.58 13.90
C GLY A 639 -0.93 24.63 13.72
N GLN A 640 -1.70 24.62 12.62
CA GLN A 640 -2.82 25.56 12.48
C GLN A 640 -3.91 25.35 13.54
N GLY A 641 -4.21 24.09 13.90
CA GLY A 641 -5.16 23.78 14.97
C GLY A 641 -4.70 24.36 16.31
N MET A 642 -3.41 24.28 16.62
CA MET A 642 -2.83 24.89 17.80
C MET A 642 -2.83 26.42 17.72
N ALA A 643 -2.39 27.01 16.61
CA ALA A 643 -2.38 28.46 16.42
C ALA A 643 -3.77 29.06 16.65
N LYS A 644 -4.82 28.44 16.11
CA LYS A 644 -6.21 28.85 16.35
C LYS A 644 -6.64 28.71 17.81
N LYS A 645 -6.18 27.67 18.50
CA LYS A 645 -6.55 27.41 19.90
C LYS A 645 -5.81 28.31 20.89
N THR A 646 -4.54 28.63 20.63
CA THR A 646 -3.68 29.39 21.54
C THR A 646 -3.57 30.87 21.18
N GLY A 647 -3.93 31.25 19.95
CA GLY A 647 -3.65 32.58 19.40
C GLY A 647 -2.16 32.84 19.11
N LYS A 648 -1.31 31.82 19.26
CA LYS A 648 0.15 31.92 19.07
C LYS A 648 0.56 31.56 17.65
N THR A 649 1.67 32.10 17.20
CA THR A 649 2.32 31.60 15.97
C THR A 649 2.90 30.22 16.23
N VAL A 650 2.80 29.33 15.26
CA VAL A 650 3.40 27.99 15.34
C VAL A 650 4.51 27.91 14.32
N ASP A 651 5.69 27.54 14.80
CA ASP A 651 6.88 27.34 13.99
C ASP A 651 7.25 25.85 13.97
N LEU A 652 7.36 25.30 12.76
CA LEU A 652 7.80 23.92 12.56
C LEU A 652 9.27 23.94 12.17
N GLN A 653 10.10 23.44 13.09
CA GLN A 653 11.52 23.23 12.83
C GLN A 653 11.65 21.93 12.03
N LEU A 654 11.88 22.07 10.73
CA LEU A 654 12.01 20.98 9.78
C LEU A 654 13.21 21.22 8.86
N ALA A 655 14.02 20.18 8.66
CA ALA A 655 15.16 20.23 7.75
C ALA A 655 14.73 20.50 6.30
N ASN A 656 15.61 21.13 5.52
CA ASN A 656 15.30 21.49 4.13
C ASN A 656 15.02 20.27 3.25
N GLN A 657 15.72 19.15 3.49
CA GLN A 657 15.49 17.88 2.79
C GLN A 657 14.06 17.35 3.02
N LEU A 658 13.58 17.41 4.26
CA LEU A 658 12.23 16.97 4.61
C LEU A 658 11.15 17.90 4.01
N ARG A 659 11.44 19.20 3.91
CA ARG A 659 10.58 20.17 3.20
C ARG A 659 10.59 19.93 1.69
N LEU A 660 11.73 19.55 1.11
CA LEU A 660 11.85 19.19 -0.30
C LEU A 660 10.99 17.96 -0.63
N GLN A 661 11.06 16.92 0.20
CA GLN A 661 10.22 15.74 0.10
C GLN A 661 8.72 16.10 0.15
N SER A 662 8.33 16.98 1.09
CA SER A 662 6.96 17.51 1.14
C SER A 662 6.56 18.23 -0.15
N MET A 663 7.42 19.13 -0.65
CA MET A 663 7.19 19.88 -1.88
C MET A 663 6.95 18.93 -3.07
N ARG A 664 7.83 17.95 -3.28
CA ARG A 664 7.73 16.93 -4.33
C ARG A 664 6.41 16.16 -4.26
N GLU A 665 6.03 15.68 -3.07
CA GLU A 665 4.76 14.98 -2.92
C GLU A 665 3.55 15.88 -3.16
N GLN A 666 3.60 17.15 -2.77
CA GLN A 666 2.52 18.10 -3.06
C GLN A 666 2.44 18.46 -4.55
N VAL A 667 3.55 18.42 -5.30
CA VAL A 667 3.51 18.42 -6.78
C VAL A 667 2.73 17.19 -7.25
N GLY A 668 3.12 15.98 -6.83
CA GLY A 668 2.44 14.74 -7.18
C GLY A 668 0.93 14.76 -6.90
N ASP A 669 0.54 15.12 -5.67
CA ASP A 669 -0.87 15.23 -5.26
C ASP A 669 -1.64 16.28 -6.08
N THR A 670 -1.01 17.41 -6.38
CA THR A 670 -1.61 18.43 -7.24
C THR A 670 -1.84 17.88 -8.65
N LEU A 671 -0.83 17.22 -9.23
CA LEU A 671 -0.91 16.61 -10.55
C LEU A 671 -1.99 15.52 -10.63
N LYS A 672 -2.13 14.70 -9.57
CA LYS A 672 -3.22 13.72 -9.43
C LYS A 672 -4.59 14.39 -9.60
N VAL A 673 -4.87 15.42 -8.80
CA VAL A 673 -6.17 16.09 -8.83
C VAL A 673 -6.40 16.82 -10.16
N LEU A 674 -5.38 17.45 -10.75
CA LEU A 674 -5.55 18.09 -12.05
C LEU A 674 -5.89 17.08 -13.16
N LYS A 675 -5.31 15.87 -13.10
CA LYS A 675 -5.62 14.77 -14.03
C LYS A 675 -7.07 14.30 -13.90
N GLU A 676 -7.56 14.10 -12.68
CA GLU A 676 -8.96 13.71 -12.42
C GLU A 676 -9.99 14.70 -12.98
N TYR A 677 -9.62 15.99 -13.05
CA TYR A 677 -10.49 17.07 -13.51
C TYR A 677 -10.10 17.61 -14.90
N ALA A 678 -9.27 16.89 -15.67
CA ALA A 678 -8.78 17.35 -16.98
C ALA A 678 -9.91 17.66 -17.98
N ASN A 679 -11.04 16.94 -17.89
CA ASN A 679 -12.22 17.13 -18.75
C ASN A 679 -13.25 18.12 -18.18
N GLN A 680 -12.88 18.89 -17.16
CA GLN A 680 -13.75 19.89 -16.52
C GLN A 680 -13.18 21.30 -16.72
N PRO A 681 -14.00 22.36 -16.57
CA PRO A 681 -13.50 23.73 -16.58
C PRO A 681 -12.37 23.93 -15.57
N ALA A 682 -11.33 24.68 -15.95
CA ALA A 682 -10.09 24.79 -15.19
C ALA A 682 -10.26 25.20 -13.73
N TRP A 683 -11.18 26.13 -13.46
CA TRP A 683 -11.48 26.54 -12.09
C TRP A 683 -11.89 25.38 -11.17
N LYS A 684 -12.54 24.31 -11.69
CA LYS A 684 -12.91 23.14 -10.87
C LYS A 684 -11.68 22.35 -10.47
N GLY A 685 -10.78 22.09 -11.42
CA GLY A 685 -9.51 21.41 -11.15
C GLY A 685 -8.67 22.18 -10.13
N VAL A 686 -8.51 23.49 -10.34
CA VAL A 686 -7.80 24.39 -9.40
C VAL A 686 -8.47 24.42 -8.04
N TYR A 687 -9.79 24.59 -7.98
CA TYR A 687 -10.53 24.59 -6.71
C TYR A 687 -10.28 23.30 -5.94
N LYS A 688 -10.33 22.14 -6.62
CA LYS A 688 -10.12 20.83 -5.99
C LYS A 688 -8.67 20.67 -5.54
N ALA A 689 -7.70 20.98 -6.39
CA ALA A 689 -6.27 20.88 -6.13
C ALA A 689 -5.74 21.94 -5.14
N GLY A 690 -6.49 23.02 -4.88
CA GLY A 690 -6.02 24.20 -4.16
C GLY A 690 -5.37 23.97 -2.80
N LYS A 691 -5.79 22.91 -2.07
CA LYS A 691 -5.15 22.56 -0.79
C LYS A 691 -3.71 22.06 -0.97
N TYR A 692 -3.45 21.31 -2.04
CA TYR A 692 -2.14 20.78 -2.36
C TYR A 692 -1.26 21.85 -2.99
N ILE A 693 -1.84 22.72 -3.82
CA ILE A 693 -1.15 23.90 -4.36
C ILE A 693 -0.65 24.82 -3.24
N ASP A 694 -1.51 25.15 -2.27
CA ASP A 694 -1.15 25.99 -1.12
C ASP A 694 0.00 25.38 -0.32
N ARG A 695 -0.08 24.08 0.00
CA ARG A 695 0.97 23.35 0.72
C ARG A 695 2.30 23.28 -0.06
N MET A 696 2.23 22.99 -1.37
CA MET A 696 3.39 22.97 -2.26
C MET A 696 4.15 24.31 -2.22
N ILE A 697 3.41 25.42 -2.33
CA ILE A 697 3.99 26.77 -2.32
C ILE A 697 4.58 27.11 -0.95
N LEU A 698 3.92 26.72 0.15
CA LEU A 698 4.46 26.93 1.50
C LEU A 698 5.78 26.17 1.71
N ALA A 699 5.83 24.90 1.30
CA ALA A 699 7.06 24.11 1.34
C ALA A 699 8.16 24.76 0.47
N ALA A 700 7.85 25.08 -0.78
CA ALA A 700 8.78 25.70 -1.72
C ALA A 700 9.31 27.07 -1.27
N THR A 701 8.49 27.91 -0.61
CA THR A 701 8.91 29.25 -0.16
C THR A 701 10.11 29.19 0.79
N SER A 702 10.17 28.15 1.63
CA SER A 702 11.28 27.96 2.58
C SER A 702 12.57 27.43 1.93
N LEU A 703 12.46 26.91 0.71
CA LEU A 703 13.53 26.25 -0.03
C LEU A 703 14.18 27.18 -1.06
N LEU A 704 13.48 28.23 -1.47
CA LEU A 704 13.92 29.14 -2.52
C LEU A 704 14.87 30.22 -1.98
N PRO A 705 15.86 30.66 -2.79
CA PRO A 705 16.79 31.71 -2.39
C PRO A 705 16.11 33.08 -2.37
N ASN A 706 16.72 34.02 -1.64
CA ASN A 706 16.31 35.43 -1.67
C ASN A 706 16.63 36.05 -3.04
N GLY A 707 15.64 36.02 -3.95
CA GLY A 707 15.75 36.59 -5.29
C GLY A 707 15.54 35.55 -6.39
N LEU A 708 14.28 35.34 -6.78
CA LEU A 708 13.92 34.51 -7.93
C LEU A 708 14.04 35.32 -9.23
N SER A 709 14.26 34.64 -10.35
CA SER A 709 14.13 35.29 -11.66
C SER A 709 12.73 35.89 -11.83
N ASN A 710 12.58 36.93 -12.64
CA ASN A 710 11.29 37.60 -12.83
C ASN A 710 10.19 36.63 -13.29
N ASN A 711 10.50 35.72 -14.22
CA ASN A 711 9.53 34.75 -14.74
C ASN A 711 9.10 33.75 -13.66
N LEU A 712 10.04 33.23 -12.87
CA LEU A 712 9.73 32.32 -11.77
C LEU A 712 8.94 33.01 -10.67
N THR A 713 9.25 34.28 -10.38
CA THR A 713 8.48 35.09 -9.43
C THR A 713 7.03 35.25 -9.86
N GLN A 714 6.79 35.43 -11.17
CA GLN A 714 5.44 35.52 -11.74
C GLN A 714 4.69 34.20 -11.63
N ASP A 715 5.30 33.08 -12.05
CA ASP A 715 4.72 31.74 -11.94
C ASP A 715 4.36 31.39 -10.50
N PHE A 716 5.32 31.60 -9.60
CA PHE A 716 5.17 31.30 -8.19
C PHE A 716 4.05 32.14 -7.58
N THR A 717 3.98 33.42 -7.92
CA THR A 717 2.90 34.31 -7.47
C THR A 717 1.55 33.90 -8.03
N PHE A 718 1.48 33.54 -9.31
CA PHE A 718 0.27 33.06 -9.95
C PHE A 718 -0.27 31.81 -9.24
N ILE A 719 0.57 30.77 -9.10
CA ILE A 719 0.18 29.50 -8.46
C ILE A 719 -0.15 29.69 -6.98
N ARG A 720 0.62 30.50 -6.25
CA ARG A 720 0.33 30.88 -4.85
C ARG A 720 -1.06 31.50 -4.72
N ASN A 721 -1.39 32.48 -5.57
CA ASN A 721 -2.68 33.15 -5.52
C ASN A 721 -3.83 32.18 -5.80
N LEU A 722 -3.65 31.24 -6.74
CA LEU A 722 -4.64 30.18 -7.00
C LEU A 722 -4.85 29.26 -5.78
N GLY A 723 -3.78 28.77 -5.18
CA GLY A 723 -3.84 27.89 -3.99
C GLY A 723 -4.51 28.56 -2.80
N GLN A 724 -4.08 29.79 -2.47
CA GLN A 724 -4.64 30.57 -1.36
C GLN A 724 -6.11 30.90 -1.58
N LYS A 725 -6.48 31.37 -2.79
CA LYS A 725 -7.87 31.71 -3.10
C LYS A 725 -8.77 30.49 -3.05
N ALA A 726 -8.33 29.35 -3.60
CA ALA A 726 -9.10 28.11 -3.54
C ALA A 726 -9.31 27.63 -2.10
N THR A 727 -8.28 27.70 -1.25
CA THR A 727 -8.38 27.33 0.17
C THR A 727 -9.28 28.30 0.94
N GLN A 728 -9.21 29.60 0.65
CA GLN A 728 -10.12 30.61 1.21
C GLN A 728 -11.59 30.31 0.85
N LEU A 729 -11.88 30.07 -0.43
CA LEU A 729 -13.23 29.77 -0.92
C LEU A 729 -13.79 28.50 -0.27
N LYS A 730 -12.96 27.47 -0.06
CA LYS A 730 -13.34 26.26 0.70
C LYS A 730 -13.67 26.58 2.15
N GLY A 731 -12.83 27.37 2.81
CA GLY A 731 -13.05 27.79 4.21
C GLY A 731 -14.33 28.61 4.40
N GLN A 732 -14.71 29.40 3.39
CA GLN A 732 -15.94 30.18 3.36
C GLN A 732 -17.18 29.35 2.98
N GLY A 733 -17.01 28.12 2.50
CA GLY A 733 -18.11 27.35 1.93
C GLY A 733 -18.75 28.03 0.72
N ALA A 734 -17.97 28.78 -0.07
CA ALA A 734 -18.47 29.56 -1.20
C ALA A 734 -19.25 28.67 -2.19
N ASP A 735 -20.29 29.21 -2.83
CA ASP A 735 -21.04 28.47 -3.84
C ASP A 735 -20.26 28.32 -5.16
N GLN A 736 -20.75 27.46 -6.07
CA GLN A 736 -20.07 27.20 -7.34
C GLN A 736 -19.96 28.44 -8.24
N THR A 737 -20.91 29.37 -8.17
CA THR A 737 -20.90 30.58 -8.99
C THR A 737 -19.76 31.49 -8.55
N THR A 738 -19.64 31.70 -7.25
CA THR A 738 -18.58 32.47 -6.60
C THR A 738 -17.22 31.82 -6.87
N GLN A 739 -17.11 30.50 -6.65
CA GLN A 739 -15.89 29.74 -6.96
C GLN A 739 -15.46 29.94 -8.42
N ARG A 740 -16.38 29.81 -9.37
CA ARG A 740 -16.12 29.97 -10.80
C ARG A 740 -15.63 31.37 -11.13
N VAL A 741 -16.35 32.41 -10.70
CA VAL A 741 -16.00 33.81 -11.02
C VAL A 741 -14.63 34.16 -10.46
N GLU A 742 -14.42 33.93 -9.16
CA GLU A 742 -13.18 34.30 -8.48
C GLU A 742 -11.95 33.57 -9.03
N LEU A 743 -12.06 32.27 -9.29
CA LEU A 743 -10.93 31.51 -9.82
C LEU A 743 -10.71 31.76 -11.32
N ASN A 744 -11.76 31.92 -12.13
CA ASN A 744 -11.57 32.28 -13.54
C ASN A 744 -10.90 33.65 -13.70
N ASN A 745 -11.20 34.61 -12.82
CA ASN A 745 -10.54 35.92 -12.83
C ASN A 745 -9.03 35.80 -12.61
N LEU A 746 -8.60 34.88 -11.74
CA LEU A 746 -7.18 34.62 -11.51
C LEU A 746 -6.55 33.78 -12.63
N ILE A 747 -7.23 32.72 -13.07
CA ILE A 747 -6.75 31.80 -14.12
C ILE A 747 -6.58 32.53 -15.46
N GLY A 748 -7.44 33.51 -15.75
CA GLY A 748 -7.43 34.24 -17.02
C GLY A 748 -7.64 33.31 -18.21
N GLN A 749 -6.70 33.30 -19.14
CA GLN A 749 -6.74 32.47 -20.35
C GLN A 749 -6.02 31.11 -20.19
N SER A 750 -5.41 30.83 -19.03
CA SER A 750 -4.67 29.59 -18.82
C SER A 750 -5.60 28.37 -18.77
N SER A 751 -5.20 27.31 -19.48
CA SER A 751 -5.82 26.00 -19.39
C SER A 751 -5.32 25.22 -18.16
N LEU A 752 -5.96 24.09 -17.84
CA LEU A 752 -5.42 23.16 -16.84
C LEU A 752 -4.05 22.60 -17.24
N ALA A 753 -3.82 22.39 -18.53
CA ALA A 753 -2.52 21.94 -19.03
C ALA A 753 -1.43 23.00 -18.81
N ASP A 754 -1.75 24.29 -18.95
CA ASP A 754 -0.81 25.38 -18.65
C ASP A 754 -0.47 25.42 -17.16
N ILE A 755 -1.48 25.35 -16.30
CA ILE A 755 -1.31 25.32 -14.84
C ILE A 755 -0.46 24.11 -14.43
N ARG A 756 -0.73 22.95 -15.01
CA ARG A 756 0.03 21.72 -14.79
C ARG A 756 1.50 21.88 -15.18
N ARG A 757 1.81 22.45 -16.35
CA ARG A 757 3.18 22.75 -16.77
C ARG A 757 3.90 23.72 -15.82
N ILE A 758 3.20 24.75 -15.34
CA ILE A 758 3.77 25.72 -14.38
C ILE A 758 4.09 25.03 -13.04
N ILE A 759 3.21 24.15 -12.54
CA ILE A 759 3.46 23.38 -11.31
C ILE A 759 4.71 22.51 -11.45
N ILE A 760 4.85 21.79 -12.57
CA ILE A 760 6.02 20.96 -12.84
C ILE A 760 7.28 21.84 -12.88
N ARG A 761 7.24 22.96 -13.60
CA ARG A 761 8.36 23.91 -13.69
C ARG A 761 8.79 24.45 -12.32
N ILE A 762 7.83 24.85 -11.48
CA ILE A 762 8.14 25.28 -10.10
C ILE A 762 8.82 24.16 -9.33
N GLY A 763 8.27 22.94 -9.39
CA GLY A 763 8.85 21.75 -8.77
C GLY A 763 10.30 21.52 -9.22
N THR A 764 10.54 21.47 -10.53
CA THR A 764 11.88 21.31 -11.13
C THR A 764 12.87 22.35 -10.62
N ILE A 765 12.50 23.64 -10.59
CA ILE A 765 13.44 24.69 -10.20
C ILE A 765 13.77 24.64 -8.71
N VAL A 766 12.77 24.38 -7.85
CA VAL A 766 13.01 24.19 -6.41
C VAL A 766 13.95 23.01 -6.18
N ASP A 767 13.72 21.90 -6.89
CA ASP A 767 14.57 20.71 -6.82
C ASP A 767 16.00 20.96 -7.32
N GLN A 768 16.16 21.65 -8.45
CA GLN A 768 17.48 22.05 -8.97
C GLN A 768 18.23 22.91 -7.96
N HIS A 769 17.55 23.90 -7.37
CA HIS A 769 18.16 24.76 -6.35
C HIS A 769 18.58 23.97 -5.11
N ALA A 770 17.71 23.08 -4.62
CA ALA A 770 18.01 22.23 -3.49
C ALA A 770 19.26 21.38 -3.72
N ASN A 771 19.41 20.76 -4.89
CA ASN A 771 20.58 19.95 -5.24
C ASN A 771 21.87 20.77 -5.47
N GLN A 772 21.75 22.08 -5.73
CA GLN A 772 22.91 22.98 -5.87
C GLN A 772 23.42 23.50 -4.52
N VAL A 773 22.50 23.75 -3.57
CA VAL A 773 22.82 24.41 -2.30
C VAL A 773 23.08 23.42 -1.18
N TRP A 774 22.37 22.29 -1.18
CA TRP A 774 22.46 21.25 -0.14
C TRP A 774 23.19 20.02 -0.71
#